data_AF-A0AAE3AIY5-F1
#
_entry.id   AF-A0AAE3AIY5-F1
#
_cell.length_a   1.000
_cell.length_b   1.000
_cell.length_c   1.000
_cell.angle_alpha   90.00
_cell.angle_beta   90.00
_cell.angle_gamma   90.00
#
_symmetry.space_group_name_H-M   'P 1'
#
loop_
_entity.id
_entity.type
_entity.pdbx_description
1 polymer ?
#
loop_
_entity_poly.entity_id
_entity_poly.type
_entity_poly.pdbx_seq_one_letter_code
_entity_poly.pdbx_strand_id
1 'polypeptide(L)'
;MKNDIDSILDALFSGGKLNVGSGTKSRAAKDAEDFLNSIEKTNANMQSSLNRQISDLDKLTSDAQRSMDEMRRLLDAEGLTGTPEMEAPKAETAEKKPKAKGAEEPPQDPAQSFREAREATGRTVIGQDAFLDSLFTAFRRPSVTGRENGKPAAVVVISGKEGTGRHSALAASAAALCKEGVLKNGEVTNIDLSRYPNAEDGKLLTQDLFSALHSENDIVLFENFEQCHKSLLPMVAALCETGVLKLASRYALQKGMLIDVGTALVPDAVSEISVNGKYLVFLTSQKDSAFTDAFGAAFLSSVTDFCRTAEFTRESLLRIGEAALGALNDRTKAKLNYAFTFGEDASALLADKFSRRDGVESMARLTERCFRLLSEEKLRRAEKDGEKTVSGTLGVKDGVLMFTFPDFAVTVEEEKKQAADPRAAEEVKSELNEIIGLSEVKDYVLSLEQNYIIQRLREARGMKADVPTMHMIFTGNPGTGKTTIARLVSRYLKAMGVLSGGQLIEVTRADLVGKYVGHTAPLTQQVIRSALGGVLFIDEAYSLYRGADDSFGLEAIDTIVKGMEDHREDLIVILAGYTKEMEEFLTANSGLRSRFPNIIEFPDYTAEELLAITKLTAKKKGYTIDETCETPLLQYYEKRQATDARTAGNGRLVRNLVEDAILNQSRRLTGGDVTSLTEAELAALLSEDFDLSEG
;
A
#
# COMPACT_ATOMS: atom_id res chain seq x y z
N MET A 1 -53.59 5.22 -24.46
CA MET A 1 -53.92 5.16 -23.03
C MET A 1 -52.96 6.08 -22.30
N LYS A 2 -53.36 7.35 -22.18
CA LYS A 2 -52.84 8.28 -21.18
C LYS A 2 -53.87 8.26 -20.04
N ASN A 3 -53.40 8.36 -18.80
CA ASN A 3 -54.11 8.66 -17.56
C ASN A 3 -53.84 7.62 -16.48
N ASP A 4 -53.44 8.10 -15.29
CA ASP A 4 -54.30 8.02 -14.10
C ASP A 4 -53.58 8.58 -12.88
N ILE A 5 -52.25 8.61 -12.87
CA ILE A 5 -51.48 9.06 -11.69
C ILE A 5 -51.54 10.59 -11.53
N ASP A 6 -51.29 11.35 -12.60
CA ASP A 6 -51.28 12.82 -12.52
C ASP A 6 -52.67 13.40 -12.22
N SER A 7 -53.74 12.77 -12.73
CA SER A 7 -55.11 13.18 -12.44
C SER A 7 -55.50 12.92 -10.98
N ILE A 8 -54.96 11.87 -10.35
CA ILE A 8 -55.23 11.55 -8.94
C ILE A 8 -54.47 12.52 -8.03
N LEU A 9 -53.25 12.88 -8.40
CA LEU A 9 -52.42 13.82 -7.63
C LEU A 9 -52.98 15.25 -7.68
N ASP A 10 -53.45 15.71 -8.84
CA ASP A 10 -54.08 17.04 -8.98
C ASP A 10 -55.42 17.13 -8.24
N ALA A 11 -56.18 16.03 -8.16
CA ALA A 11 -57.43 15.98 -7.40
C ALA A 11 -57.22 15.98 -5.88
N LEU A 12 -56.08 15.45 -5.40
CA LEU A 12 -55.73 15.42 -3.98
C LEU A 12 -55.07 16.73 -3.50
N PHE A 13 -54.47 17.50 -4.41
CA PHE A 13 -53.66 18.68 -4.08
C PHE A 13 -53.92 19.86 -5.02
N SER A 14 -55.12 20.44 -5.01
CA SER A 14 -55.29 21.78 -5.59
C SER A 14 -54.89 22.86 -4.57
N GLY A 15 -53.92 23.71 -4.94
CA GLY A 15 -53.48 24.85 -4.11
C GLY A 15 -52.76 24.48 -2.80
N GLY A 16 -52.22 23.27 -2.67
CA GLY A 16 -51.41 22.87 -1.51
C GLY A 16 -52.18 22.58 -0.22
N LYS A 17 -53.49 22.33 -0.27
CA LYS A 17 -54.28 21.86 0.90
C LYS A 17 -55.14 20.65 0.55
N LEU A 18 -55.01 19.59 1.36
CA LEU A 18 -55.80 18.35 1.30
C LEU A 18 -57.25 18.61 1.73
N ASN A 19 -58.21 18.24 0.88
CA ASN A 19 -59.64 18.39 1.17
C ASN A 19 -60.21 17.03 1.61
N VAL A 20 -60.42 16.85 2.92
CA VAL A 20 -61.01 15.61 3.46
C VAL A 20 -62.43 15.89 3.94
N GLY A 21 -63.41 15.34 3.22
CA GLY A 21 -64.82 15.39 3.58
C GLY A 21 -65.09 14.73 4.93
N SER A 22 -66.05 15.31 5.66
CA SER A 22 -66.47 14.95 7.01
C SER A 22 -66.91 13.50 7.17
N GLY A 23 -66.24 12.76 8.05
CA GLY A 23 -66.72 11.45 8.53
C GLY A 23 -65.64 10.64 9.22
N THR A 24 -65.64 10.64 10.56
CA THR A 24 -64.88 9.74 11.48
C THR A 24 -63.37 9.60 11.22
N LYS A 25 -62.54 10.35 11.99
CA LYS A 25 -61.08 10.18 12.01
C LYS A 25 -60.72 8.71 12.31
N SER A 26 -60.23 7.99 11.31
CA SER A 26 -59.67 6.65 11.45
C SER A 26 -58.46 6.67 12.38
N ARG A 27 -58.31 5.64 13.22
CA ARG A 27 -57.19 5.44 14.16
C ARG A 27 -55.82 5.59 13.47
N ALA A 28 -55.72 5.13 12.22
CA ALA A 28 -54.52 5.26 11.40
C ALA A 28 -54.14 6.72 11.05
N ALA A 29 -55.12 7.63 10.92
CA ALA A 29 -54.83 9.04 10.66
C ALA A 29 -54.26 9.72 11.92
N LYS A 30 -54.70 9.29 13.10
CA LYS A 30 -54.19 9.80 14.38
C LYS A 30 -52.76 9.28 14.66
N ASP A 31 -52.50 8.01 14.38
CA ASP A 31 -51.18 7.41 14.54
C ASP A 31 -50.14 8.04 13.58
N ALA A 32 -50.54 8.41 12.37
CA ALA A 32 -49.69 9.14 11.42
C ALA A 32 -49.41 10.59 11.87
N GLU A 33 -50.41 11.27 12.43
CA GLU A 33 -50.28 12.63 12.99
C GLU A 33 -49.33 12.62 14.21
N ASP A 34 -49.45 11.60 15.07
CA ASP A 34 -48.56 11.41 16.24
C ASP A 34 -47.12 11.05 15.82
N PHE A 35 -46.94 10.26 14.76
CA PHE A 35 -45.62 9.91 14.23
C PHE A 35 -44.91 11.14 13.63
N LEU A 36 -45.61 11.95 12.82
CA LEU A 36 -45.06 13.19 12.25
C LEU A 36 -44.68 14.20 13.34
N ASN A 37 -45.53 14.37 14.36
CA ASN A 37 -45.22 15.20 15.52
C ASN A 37 -43.98 14.71 16.30
N SER A 38 -43.72 13.40 16.31
CA SER A 38 -42.51 12.84 16.93
C SER A 38 -41.25 13.17 16.11
N ILE A 39 -41.33 13.14 14.79
CA ILE A 39 -40.22 13.48 13.89
C ILE A 39 -39.90 14.98 14.01
N GLU A 40 -40.90 15.85 14.03
CA GLU A 40 -40.69 17.29 14.20
C GLU A 40 -40.06 17.62 15.56
N LYS A 41 -40.50 16.97 16.65
CA LYS A 41 -39.85 17.11 17.97
C LYS A 41 -38.41 16.62 17.96
N THR A 42 -38.13 15.53 17.26
CA THR A 42 -36.77 14.97 17.18
C THR A 42 -35.83 15.88 16.39
N ASN A 43 -36.32 16.45 15.28
CA ASN A 43 -35.58 17.45 14.50
C ASN A 43 -35.34 18.75 15.28
N ALA A 44 -36.35 19.24 16.01
CA ALA A 44 -36.18 20.42 16.86
C ALA A 44 -35.15 20.19 17.98
N ASN A 45 -35.15 18.99 18.57
CA ASN A 45 -34.16 18.61 19.57
C ASN A 45 -32.75 18.51 18.98
N MET A 46 -32.58 17.92 17.79
CA MET A 46 -31.28 17.89 17.09
C MET A 46 -30.78 19.30 16.74
N GLN A 47 -31.63 20.18 16.22
CA GLN A 47 -31.24 21.57 15.96
C GLN A 47 -30.83 22.32 17.23
N SER A 48 -31.53 22.09 18.35
CA SER A 48 -31.15 22.70 19.63
C SER A 48 -29.81 22.19 20.16
N SER A 49 -29.49 20.90 19.95
CA SER A 49 -28.20 20.30 20.29
C SER A 49 -27.07 20.84 19.41
N LEU A 50 -27.34 21.00 18.10
CA LEU A 50 -26.37 21.55 17.15
C LEU A 50 -26.06 23.02 17.45
N ASN A 51 -27.07 23.82 17.80
CA ASN A 51 -26.87 25.20 18.22
C ASN A 51 -26.10 25.32 19.54
N ARG A 52 -26.28 24.39 20.49
CA ARG A 52 -25.44 24.32 21.70
C ARG A 52 -24.00 24.00 21.37
N GLN A 53 -23.76 23.02 20.50
CA GLN A 53 -22.40 22.65 20.05
C GLN A 53 -21.70 23.81 19.35
N ILE A 54 -22.40 24.55 18.48
CA ILE A 54 -21.85 25.76 17.83
C ILE A 54 -21.50 26.83 18.88
N SER A 55 -22.36 27.06 19.87
CA SER A 55 -22.09 28.02 20.95
C SER A 55 -20.90 27.63 21.82
N ASP A 56 -20.72 26.33 22.10
CA ASP A 56 -19.58 25.82 22.86
C ASP A 56 -18.28 25.92 22.05
N LEU A 57 -18.37 25.74 20.73
CA LEU A 57 -17.26 25.99 19.79
C LEU A 57 -16.86 27.47 19.77
N ASP A 58 -17.82 28.38 19.73
CA ASP A 58 -17.59 29.84 19.79
C ASP A 58 -16.96 30.27 21.13
N LYS A 59 -17.34 29.62 22.23
CA LYS A 59 -16.70 29.84 23.54
C LYS A 59 -15.25 29.37 23.52
N LEU A 60 -14.98 28.17 23.00
CA LEU A 60 -13.63 27.61 22.89
C LEU A 60 -12.72 28.48 22.01
N THR A 61 -13.21 29.00 20.89
CA THR A 61 -12.45 29.97 20.07
C THR A 61 -12.22 31.28 20.80
N SER A 62 -13.21 31.78 21.56
CA SER A 62 -13.03 33.00 22.37
C SER A 62 -12.03 32.82 23.51
N ASP A 63 -12.00 31.65 24.13
CA ASP A 63 -11.05 31.32 25.20
C ASP A 63 -9.64 31.07 24.65
N ALA A 64 -9.53 30.47 23.45
CA ALA A 64 -8.27 30.36 22.72
C ALA A 64 -7.73 31.74 22.31
N GLN A 65 -8.59 32.65 21.86
CA GLN A 65 -8.21 34.05 21.58
C GLN A 65 -7.76 34.79 22.83
N ARG A 66 -8.45 34.64 23.97
CA ARG A 66 -8.00 35.20 25.25
C ARG A 66 -6.66 34.64 25.71
N SER A 67 -6.43 33.35 25.51
CA SER A 67 -5.16 32.69 25.83
C SER A 67 -4.02 33.20 24.93
N MET A 68 -4.30 33.45 23.65
CA MET A 68 -3.35 34.08 22.73
C MET A 68 -3.08 35.54 23.10
N ASP A 69 -4.09 36.29 23.56
CA ASP A 69 -3.92 37.67 24.03
C ASP A 69 -3.15 37.74 25.35
N GLU A 70 -3.34 36.78 26.27
CA GLU A 70 -2.50 36.65 27.47
C GLU A 70 -1.06 36.28 27.11
N MET A 71 -0.86 35.35 26.17
CA MET A 71 0.47 35.00 25.66
C MET A 71 1.14 36.20 24.97
N ARG A 72 0.37 37.04 24.26
CA ARG A 72 0.85 38.29 23.65
C ARG A 72 1.22 39.33 24.70
N ARG A 73 0.44 39.48 25.78
CA ARG A 73 0.78 40.35 26.91
C ARG A 73 2.04 39.89 27.65
N LEU A 74 2.25 38.58 27.77
CA LEU A 74 3.47 38.01 28.34
C LEU A 74 4.69 38.29 27.45
N LEU A 75 4.53 38.19 26.12
CA LEU A 75 5.57 38.55 25.15
C LEU A 75 5.88 40.07 25.14
N ASP A 76 4.88 40.92 25.37
CA ASP A 76 5.05 42.37 25.49
C ASP A 76 5.76 42.77 26.80
N ALA A 77 5.53 42.05 27.90
CA ALA A 77 6.26 42.24 29.17
C ALA A 77 7.75 41.84 29.07
N GLU A 78 8.09 40.95 28.14
CA GLU A 78 9.46 40.52 27.84
C GLU A 78 10.15 41.37 26.75
N GLY A 79 9.53 42.48 26.31
CA GLY A 79 10.17 43.47 25.45
C GLY A 79 10.39 43.04 24.00
N LEU A 80 9.58 42.11 23.50
CA LEU A 80 9.63 41.60 22.12
C LEU A 80 8.26 41.69 21.46
N THR A 81 7.79 42.91 21.11
CA THR A 81 7.20 43.20 19.78
C THR A 81 6.95 44.71 19.62
N GLY A 82 7.31 45.26 18.46
CA GLY A 82 6.81 46.55 17.97
C GLY A 82 6.12 46.33 16.64
N THR A 83 4.81 46.56 16.57
CA THR A 83 4.02 46.55 15.33
C THR A 83 3.66 47.98 14.91
N PRO A 84 3.68 48.31 13.60
CA PRO A 84 3.29 49.62 13.06
C PRO A 84 1.78 49.73 12.80
N GLU A 85 1.23 50.95 12.94
CA GLU A 85 -0.13 51.32 12.51
C GLU A 85 -0.15 51.86 11.06
N MET A 86 -1.27 51.66 10.35
CA MET A 86 -1.55 52.18 9.01
C MET A 86 -2.45 53.43 9.07
N GLU A 87 -2.10 54.48 8.32
CA GLU A 87 -3.03 55.43 7.70
C GLU A 87 -2.64 55.62 6.21
N ALA A 88 -3.63 55.72 5.32
CA ALA A 88 -3.49 55.82 3.85
C ALA A 88 -3.82 57.24 3.34
N PRO A 89 -3.75 57.54 2.02
CA PRO A 89 -2.69 57.34 1.01
C PRO A 89 -2.28 58.70 0.38
N LYS A 90 -1.09 58.82 -0.24
CA LYS A 90 -0.85 59.76 -1.37
C LYS A 90 0.46 59.47 -2.11
N ALA A 91 0.39 59.73 -3.41
CA ALA A 91 1.35 59.42 -4.46
C ALA A 91 2.73 60.08 -4.26
N GLU A 92 3.79 59.34 -4.59
CA GLU A 92 4.76 59.64 -5.66
C GLU A 92 6.09 58.89 -5.45
N THR A 93 6.70 58.52 -6.59
CA THR A 93 8.11 58.11 -6.77
C THR A 93 8.60 56.83 -6.09
N ALA A 94 8.58 55.74 -6.87
CA ALA A 94 9.18 54.46 -6.53
C ALA A 94 10.69 54.47 -6.82
N GLU A 95 11.51 54.52 -5.77
CA GLU A 95 12.90 54.02 -5.77
C GLU A 95 13.14 53.04 -4.61
N LYS A 96 13.86 51.97 -4.96
CA LYS A 96 14.03 50.65 -4.31
C LYS A 96 14.46 50.63 -2.84
N LYS A 97 13.90 49.66 -2.07
CA LYS A 97 14.59 48.85 -1.03
C LYS A 97 13.76 47.60 -0.60
N PRO A 98 14.34 46.61 0.12
CA PRO A 98 14.55 45.21 -0.31
C PRO A 98 13.45 44.19 0.10
N LYS A 99 13.34 43.08 -0.65
CA LYS A 99 12.35 42.00 -0.50
C LYS A 99 12.74 40.92 0.52
N ALA A 100 11.71 40.34 1.16
CA ALA A 100 11.75 39.13 1.98
C ALA A 100 11.91 37.86 1.12
N LYS A 101 12.71 36.90 1.62
CA LYS A 101 12.96 35.58 1.01
C LYS A 101 11.72 34.68 1.11
N GLY A 102 11.26 34.15 -0.02
CA GLY A 102 10.10 33.26 -0.10
C GLY A 102 9.17 33.48 -1.30
N ALA A 103 9.50 34.41 -2.19
CA ALA A 103 9.07 34.37 -3.59
C ALA A 103 10.35 34.25 -4.41
N GLU A 104 10.55 33.10 -5.07
CA GLU A 104 11.69 32.90 -5.95
C GLU A 104 11.72 34.03 -6.99
N GLU A 105 12.85 34.73 -7.03
CA GLU A 105 13.18 35.60 -8.14
C GLU A 105 13.14 34.74 -9.41
N PRO A 106 12.57 35.23 -10.54
CA PRO A 106 12.67 34.52 -11.79
C PRO A 106 14.15 34.26 -12.08
N PRO A 107 14.49 33.06 -12.58
CA PRO A 107 15.88 32.63 -12.67
C PRO A 107 16.78 33.68 -13.34
N GLN A 108 17.93 33.91 -12.72
CA GLN A 108 19.09 34.52 -13.38
C GLN A 108 19.34 33.73 -14.66
N ASP A 109 19.12 34.33 -15.83
CA ASP A 109 19.28 33.72 -17.16
C ASP A 109 18.78 32.25 -17.26
N PRO A 110 17.61 31.95 -17.86
CA PRO A 110 17.12 30.58 -18.01
C PRO A 110 18.17 29.58 -18.53
N ALA A 111 19.10 30.02 -19.38
CA ALA A 111 20.20 29.18 -19.85
C ALA A 111 21.22 28.79 -18.76
N GLN A 112 21.39 29.61 -17.73
CA GLN A 112 22.20 29.30 -16.54
C GLN A 112 21.50 28.25 -15.68
N SER A 113 20.22 28.41 -15.34
CA SER A 113 19.46 27.42 -14.55
C SER A 113 19.47 26.01 -15.17
N PHE A 114 19.30 25.91 -16.50
CA PHE A 114 19.42 24.62 -17.19
C PHE A 114 20.82 24.00 -17.10
N ARG A 115 21.88 24.82 -17.11
CA ARG A 115 23.27 24.34 -16.97
C ARG A 115 23.55 23.85 -15.55
N GLU A 116 23.12 24.61 -14.55
CA GLU A 116 23.29 24.25 -13.14
C GLU A 116 22.52 22.97 -12.79
N ALA A 117 21.28 22.85 -13.26
CA ALA A 117 20.49 21.62 -13.12
C ALA A 117 21.15 20.42 -13.83
N ARG A 118 21.67 20.60 -15.06
CA ARG A 118 22.38 19.54 -15.80
C ARG A 118 23.65 19.06 -15.08
N GLU A 119 24.41 19.99 -14.52
CA GLU A 119 25.62 19.69 -13.76
C GLU A 119 25.28 18.95 -12.47
N ALA A 120 24.26 19.41 -11.74
CA ALA A 120 23.76 18.75 -10.53
C ALA A 120 23.30 17.31 -10.81
N THR A 121 22.54 17.10 -11.89
CA THR A 121 22.12 15.75 -12.29
C THR A 121 23.29 14.87 -12.72
N GLY A 122 24.30 15.42 -13.40
CA GLY A 122 25.49 14.65 -13.79
C GLY A 122 26.32 14.14 -12.60
N ARG A 123 26.21 14.79 -11.43
CA ARG A 123 26.87 14.33 -10.19
C ARG A 123 26.17 13.12 -9.57
N THR A 124 24.87 12.92 -9.82
CA THR A 124 24.07 11.83 -9.26
C THR A 124 23.84 10.70 -10.28
N VAL A 125 23.61 11.05 -11.54
CA VAL A 125 23.35 10.11 -12.64
C VAL A 125 24.65 9.84 -13.40
N ILE A 126 25.35 8.79 -12.99
CA ILE A 126 26.68 8.45 -13.51
C ILE A 126 26.56 7.61 -14.79
N GLY A 127 27.40 7.90 -15.79
CA GLY A 127 27.54 7.08 -17.01
C GLY A 127 26.48 7.31 -18.08
N GLN A 128 25.67 8.37 -17.95
CA GLN A 128 24.59 8.71 -18.89
C GLN A 128 24.72 10.13 -19.46
N ASP A 129 25.94 10.66 -19.60
CA ASP A 129 26.14 12.06 -19.97
C ASP A 129 25.50 12.47 -21.31
N ALA A 130 25.69 11.67 -22.37
CA ALA A 130 25.09 11.97 -23.68
C ALA A 130 23.55 11.94 -23.65
N PHE A 131 22.98 11.04 -22.84
CA PHE A 131 21.55 10.98 -22.59
C PHE A 131 21.06 12.24 -21.87
N LEU A 132 21.74 12.64 -20.79
CA LEU A 132 21.40 13.83 -20.02
C LEU A 132 21.51 15.10 -20.88
N ASP A 133 22.54 15.22 -21.73
CA ASP A 133 22.68 16.36 -22.64
C ASP A 133 21.47 16.46 -23.60
N SER A 134 21.03 15.32 -24.13
CA SER A 134 19.85 15.26 -25.00
C SER A 134 18.57 15.60 -24.23
N LEU A 135 18.42 15.09 -23.01
CA LEU A 135 17.24 15.31 -22.17
C LEU A 135 17.12 16.77 -21.72
N PHE A 136 18.20 17.38 -21.27
CA PHE A 136 18.21 18.80 -20.90
C PHE A 136 18.03 19.72 -22.11
N THR A 137 18.50 19.30 -23.30
CA THR A 137 18.19 20.00 -24.55
C THR A 137 16.69 19.95 -24.85
N ALA A 138 16.05 18.79 -24.68
CA ALA A 138 14.62 18.60 -24.87
C ALA A 138 13.79 19.48 -23.92
N PHE A 139 14.13 19.52 -22.63
CA PHE A 139 13.46 20.40 -21.66
C PHE A 139 13.69 21.88 -21.90
N ARG A 140 14.87 22.25 -22.44
CA ARG A 140 15.19 23.65 -22.75
C ARG A 140 14.50 24.14 -24.01
N ARG A 141 14.27 23.28 -25.00
CA ARG A 141 13.72 23.64 -26.33
C ARG A 141 12.50 24.58 -26.26
N PRO A 142 11.47 24.37 -25.41
CA PRO A 142 10.27 25.21 -25.40
C PRO A 142 10.52 26.63 -24.90
N SER A 143 11.58 26.84 -24.11
CA SER A 143 12.00 28.19 -23.68
C SER A 143 12.66 28.99 -24.82
N VAL A 144 13.18 28.31 -25.84
CA VAL A 144 13.88 28.90 -26.98
C VAL A 144 12.97 29.03 -28.19
N THR A 145 12.17 28.00 -28.49
CA THR A 145 11.27 27.98 -29.66
C THR A 145 9.93 28.68 -29.39
N GLY A 146 9.64 28.99 -28.13
CA GLY A 146 8.32 29.45 -27.68
C GLY A 146 7.35 28.29 -27.45
N ARG A 147 6.31 28.55 -26.65
CA ARG A 147 5.23 27.59 -26.35
C ARG A 147 3.97 27.98 -27.14
N GLU A 148 3.39 27.02 -27.85
CA GLU A 148 2.08 27.19 -28.46
C GLU A 148 0.98 26.95 -27.42
N ASN A 149 0.00 27.86 -27.34
CA ASN A 149 -1.12 27.73 -26.40
C ASN A 149 -1.92 26.46 -26.69
N GLY A 150 -2.14 25.65 -25.66
CA GLY A 150 -2.94 24.42 -25.74
C GLY A 150 -2.14 23.16 -26.10
N LYS A 151 -0.91 23.28 -26.61
CA LYS A 151 -0.05 22.13 -26.94
C LYS A 151 0.84 21.70 -25.76
N PRO A 152 1.36 20.45 -25.78
CA PRO A 152 2.44 20.04 -24.86
C PRO A 152 3.64 20.98 -24.97
N ALA A 153 4.35 21.18 -23.86
CA ALA A 153 5.62 21.92 -23.88
C ALA A 153 6.64 21.18 -24.76
N ALA A 154 6.77 19.87 -24.56
CA ALA A 154 7.54 18.99 -25.44
C ALA A 154 6.98 17.57 -25.35
N VAL A 155 7.19 16.79 -26.41
CA VAL A 155 6.90 15.34 -26.45
C VAL A 155 8.23 14.62 -26.57
N VAL A 156 8.70 14.04 -25.48
CA VAL A 156 10.05 13.47 -25.37
C VAL A 156 9.97 11.96 -25.30
N VAL A 157 10.73 11.26 -26.12
CA VAL A 157 10.85 9.80 -26.05
C VAL A 157 12.18 9.44 -25.40
N ILE A 158 12.13 8.71 -24.28
CA ILE A 158 13.27 8.13 -23.59
C ILE A 158 13.32 6.64 -23.93
N SER A 159 14.36 6.22 -24.64
CA SER A 159 14.57 4.82 -25.01
C SER A 159 15.88 4.25 -24.45
N GLY A 160 15.88 2.95 -24.19
CA GLY A 160 17.07 2.24 -23.76
C GLY A 160 16.73 0.92 -23.07
N LYS A 161 17.75 0.07 -22.89
CA LYS A 161 17.54 -1.25 -22.30
C LYS A 161 17.10 -1.15 -20.83
N GLU A 162 16.50 -2.22 -20.33
CA GLU A 162 16.19 -2.34 -18.91
C GLU A 162 17.46 -2.23 -18.06
N GLY A 163 17.31 -1.61 -16.88
CA GLY A 163 18.40 -1.42 -15.94
C GLY A 163 19.36 -0.26 -16.23
N THR A 164 19.20 0.54 -17.30
CA THR A 164 20.08 1.68 -17.60
C THR A 164 19.76 2.97 -16.81
N GLY A 165 18.83 2.93 -15.84
CA GLY A 165 18.48 4.08 -15.01
C GLY A 165 17.60 5.14 -15.67
N ARG A 166 16.73 4.78 -16.64
CA ARG A 166 15.83 5.71 -17.34
C ARG A 166 14.94 6.51 -16.37
N HIS A 167 14.24 5.81 -15.48
CA HIS A 167 13.37 6.39 -14.46
C HIS A 167 14.11 7.29 -13.48
N SER A 168 15.20 6.77 -12.89
CA SER A 168 16.00 7.49 -11.91
C SER A 168 16.63 8.75 -12.51
N ALA A 169 17.08 8.69 -13.76
CA ALA A 169 17.66 9.83 -14.45
C ALA A 169 16.62 10.91 -14.78
N LEU A 170 15.42 10.51 -15.21
CA LEU A 170 14.31 11.45 -15.44
C LEU A 170 13.89 12.13 -14.12
N ALA A 171 13.69 11.36 -13.06
CA ALA A 171 13.31 11.88 -11.75
C ALA A 171 14.37 12.83 -11.17
N ALA A 172 15.65 12.45 -11.24
CA ALA A 172 16.76 13.31 -10.82
C ALA A 172 16.82 14.61 -11.64
N SER A 173 16.57 14.53 -12.95
CA SER A 173 16.51 15.70 -13.83
C SER A 173 15.35 16.62 -13.48
N ALA A 174 14.15 16.08 -13.23
CA ALA A 174 12.98 16.83 -12.82
C ALA A 174 13.20 17.55 -11.48
N ALA A 175 13.74 16.85 -10.50
CA ALA A 175 14.09 17.43 -9.20
C ALA A 175 15.14 18.55 -9.31
N ALA A 176 16.17 18.37 -10.14
CA ALA A 176 17.19 19.39 -10.38
C ALA A 176 16.61 20.63 -11.08
N LEU A 177 15.76 20.44 -12.10
CA LEU A 177 15.12 21.55 -12.80
C LEU A 177 14.13 22.33 -11.92
N CYS A 178 13.44 21.64 -11.00
CA CYS A 178 12.59 22.29 -10.01
C CYS A 178 13.40 23.14 -9.04
N LYS A 179 14.52 22.61 -8.53
CA LYS A 179 15.42 23.34 -7.63
C LYS A 179 15.98 24.63 -8.25
N GLU A 180 16.21 24.63 -9.56
CA GLU A 180 16.69 25.80 -10.30
C GLU A 180 15.55 26.73 -10.81
N GLY A 181 14.31 26.50 -10.37
CA GLY A 181 13.13 27.32 -10.70
C GLY A 181 12.63 27.18 -12.14
N VAL A 182 13.05 26.12 -12.86
CA VAL A 182 12.64 25.86 -14.26
C VAL A 182 11.30 25.12 -14.31
N LEU A 183 11.12 24.14 -13.42
CA LEU A 183 9.85 23.43 -13.22
C LEU A 183 9.20 23.95 -11.93
N LYS A 184 7.87 23.95 -11.90
CA LYS A 184 7.08 24.26 -10.69
C LYS A 184 7.13 23.11 -9.69
N ASN A 185 7.16 21.87 -10.20
CA ASN A 185 7.23 20.67 -9.38
C ASN A 185 8.29 19.70 -9.94
N GLY A 186 9.05 19.08 -9.04
CA GLY A 186 10.12 18.13 -9.36
C GLY A 186 9.65 16.68 -9.47
N GLU A 187 8.37 16.40 -9.19
CA GLU A 187 7.79 15.07 -9.30
C GLU A 187 7.28 14.77 -10.72
N VAL A 188 7.30 13.48 -11.07
CA VAL A 188 6.84 12.97 -12.37
C VAL A 188 5.57 12.16 -12.15
N THR A 189 4.49 12.55 -12.82
CA THR A 189 3.24 11.78 -12.79
C THR A 189 3.31 10.64 -13.79
N ASN A 190 3.25 9.39 -13.33
CA ASN A 190 3.36 8.20 -14.18
C ASN A 190 1.98 7.63 -14.56
N ILE A 191 1.80 7.30 -15.84
CA ILE A 191 0.69 6.53 -16.39
C ILE A 191 1.27 5.27 -17.04
N ASP A 192 1.06 4.14 -16.38
CA ASP A 192 1.42 2.83 -16.92
C ASP A 192 0.32 2.32 -17.84
N LEU A 193 0.59 2.31 -19.15
CA LEU A 193 -0.40 1.95 -20.16
C LEU A 193 -0.67 0.44 -20.22
N SER A 194 0.13 -0.39 -19.54
CA SER A 194 -0.15 -1.82 -19.39
C SER A 194 -1.42 -2.11 -18.57
N ARG A 195 -1.90 -1.10 -17.81
CA ARG A 195 -3.15 -1.18 -17.03
C ARG A 195 -4.41 -1.19 -17.89
N TYR A 196 -4.29 -0.92 -19.19
CA TYR A 196 -5.43 -0.84 -20.12
C TYR A 196 -5.29 -1.86 -21.27
N PRO A 197 -5.26 -3.18 -20.99
CA PRO A 197 -5.09 -4.21 -22.01
C PRO A 197 -6.33 -4.43 -22.88
N ASN A 198 -7.52 -3.92 -22.49
CA ASN A 198 -8.78 -4.12 -23.19
C ASN A 198 -9.37 -2.81 -23.73
N ALA A 199 -10.20 -2.89 -24.78
CA ALA A 199 -10.89 -1.72 -25.34
C ALA A 199 -11.85 -1.03 -24.34
N GLU A 200 -12.41 -1.79 -23.40
CA GLU A 200 -13.38 -1.31 -22.39
C GLU A 200 -12.72 -0.41 -21.33
N ASP A 201 -11.39 -0.47 -21.19
CA ASP A 201 -10.62 0.29 -20.20
C ASP A 201 -10.52 1.78 -20.56
N GLY A 202 -11.09 2.22 -21.69
CA GLY A 202 -11.03 3.61 -22.15
C GLY A 202 -11.61 4.64 -21.17
N LYS A 203 -12.62 4.27 -20.37
CA LYS A 203 -13.15 5.15 -19.31
C LYS A 203 -12.14 5.34 -18.17
N LEU A 204 -11.45 4.27 -17.78
CA LEU A 204 -10.40 4.32 -16.76
C LEU A 204 -9.22 5.15 -17.26
N LEU A 205 -8.77 4.93 -18.50
CA LEU A 205 -7.72 5.73 -19.11
C LEU A 205 -8.11 7.22 -19.19
N THR A 206 -9.37 7.53 -19.51
CA THR A 206 -9.86 8.92 -19.52
C THR A 206 -9.73 9.58 -18.15
N GLN A 207 -10.12 8.87 -17.08
CA GLN A 207 -9.99 9.35 -15.70
C GLN A 207 -8.52 9.57 -15.33
N ASP A 208 -7.65 8.61 -15.61
CA ASP A 208 -6.24 8.70 -15.24
C ASP A 208 -5.51 9.80 -16.02
N LEU A 209 -5.82 9.95 -17.32
CA LEU A 209 -5.33 11.07 -18.14
C LEU A 209 -5.81 12.42 -17.58
N PHE A 210 -7.07 12.52 -17.17
CA PHE A 210 -7.61 13.74 -16.57
C PHE A 210 -6.87 14.09 -15.28
N SER A 211 -6.76 13.13 -14.35
CA SER A 211 -6.08 13.32 -13.07
C SER A 211 -4.61 13.71 -13.27
N ALA A 212 -3.90 13.06 -14.19
CA ALA A 212 -2.50 13.36 -14.44
C ALA A 212 -2.30 14.75 -15.07
N LEU A 213 -3.11 15.11 -16.07
CA LEU A 213 -3.01 16.39 -16.76
C LEU A 213 -3.53 17.58 -15.94
N HIS A 214 -4.31 17.34 -14.89
CA HIS A 214 -4.76 18.36 -13.93
C HIS A 214 -3.96 18.35 -12.62
N SER A 215 -3.00 17.44 -12.47
CA SER A 215 -2.06 17.47 -11.33
C SER A 215 -1.18 18.73 -11.36
N GLU A 216 -0.52 19.05 -10.25
CA GLU A 216 0.43 20.17 -10.19
C GLU A 216 1.78 19.87 -10.88
N ASN A 217 2.02 18.60 -11.23
CA ASN A 217 3.30 18.12 -11.76
C ASN A 217 3.51 18.52 -13.23
N ASP A 218 4.67 19.08 -13.58
CA ASP A 218 4.91 19.56 -14.95
C ASP A 218 5.16 18.44 -15.97
N ILE A 219 5.54 17.23 -15.51
CA ILE A 219 5.91 16.10 -16.36
C ILE A 219 4.90 14.97 -16.18
N VAL A 220 4.33 14.51 -17.30
CA VAL A 220 3.52 13.29 -17.38
C VAL A 220 4.29 12.24 -18.17
N LEU A 221 4.53 11.09 -17.54
CA LEU A 221 5.28 9.97 -18.06
C LEU A 221 4.32 8.86 -18.50
N PHE A 222 4.49 8.35 -19.70
CA PHE A 222 3.77 7.21 -20.26
C PHE A 222 4.72 6.04 -20.45
N GLU A 223 4.33 4.87 -19.95
CA GLU A 223 5.13 3.65 -20.03
C GLU A 223 4.33 2.47 -20.56
N ASN A 224 5.04 1.45 -21.04
CA ASN A 224 4.45 0.17 -21.46
C ASN A 224 3.31 0.31 -22.48
N PHE A 225 3.42 1.27 -23.41
CA PHE A 225 2.41 1.49 -24.45
C PHE A 225 2.17 0.24 -25.31
N GLU A 226 3.15 -0.65 -25.38
CA GLU A 226 3.11 -1.90 -26.14
C GLU A 226 2.08 -2.90 -25.57
N GLN A 227 1.76 -2.77 -24.29
CA GLN A 227 0.80 -3.62 -23.58
C GLN A 227 -0.60 -2.99 -23.50
N CYS A 228 -0.74 -1.76 -24.00
CA CYS A 228 -2.02 -1.08 -24.08
C CYS A 228 -2.84 -1.60 -25.26
N HIS A 229 -4.17 -1.63 -25.10
CA HIS A 229 -5.06 -1.95 -26.19
C HIS A 229 -4.93 -0.93 -27.32
N LYS A 230 -4.69 -1.40 -28.55
CA LYS A 230 -4.40 -0.54 -29.72
C LYS A 230 -5.48 0.51 -30.01
N SER A 231 -6.74 0.25 -29.67
CA SER A 231 -7.84 1.21 -29.88
C SER A 231 -7.78 2.42 -28.94
N LEU A 232 -7.03 2.35 -27.85
CA LEU A 232 -6.93 3.41 -26.84
C LEU A 232 -5.73 4.34 -27.07
N LEU A 233 -4.68 3.85 -27.73
CA LEU A 233 -3.49 4.64 -28.09
C LEU A 233 -3.79 5.95 -28.85
N PRO A 234 -4.81 6.03 -29.74
CA PRO A 234 -5.20 7.29 -30.36
C PRO A 234 -5.58 8.40 -29.37
N MET A 235 -6.06 8.06 -28.17
CA MET A 235 -6.37 9.06 -27.14
C MET A 235 -5.11 9.77 -26.65
N VAL A 236 -4.03 9.00 -26.44
CA VAL A 236 -2.72 9.52 -26.04
C VAL A 236 -2.05 10.25 -27.21
N ALA A 237 -2.19 9.74 -28.44
CA ALA A 237 -1.69 10.41 -29.64
C ALA A 237 -2.32 11.80 -29.82
N ALA A 238 -3.64 11.93 -29.62
CA ALA A 238 -4.34 13.20 -29.74
C ALA A 238 -3.76 14.27 -28.80
N LEU A 239 -3.43 13.91 -27.55
CA LEU A 239 -2.79 14.82 -26.60
C LEU A 239 -1.41 15.30 -27.09
N CYS A 240 -0.66 14.44 -27.78
CA CYS A 240 0.66 14.80 -28.30
C CYS A 240 0.56 15.67 -29.57
N GLU A 241 -0.39 15.36 -30.46
CA GLU A 241 -0.55 16.02 -31.75
C GLU A 241 -1.27 17.37 -31.66
N THR A 242 -2.42 17.40 -30.97
CA THR A 242 -3.31 18.57 -30.92
C THR A 242 -3.26 19.27 -29.56
N GLY A 243 -2.76 18.60 -28.52
CA GLY A 243 -2.79 19.10 -27.15
C GLY A 243 -4.14 18.95 -26.44
N VAL A 244 -5.16 18.47 -27.15
CA VAL A 244 -6.54 18.35 -26.66
C VAL A 244 -7.13 17.00 -27.06
N LEU A 245 -7.57 16.25 -26.06
CA LEU A 245 -8.35 15.02 -26.23
C LEU A 245 -9.84 15.34 -26.13
N LYS A 246 -10.57 15.17 -27.24
CA LYS A 246 -12.04 15.28 -27.23
C LYS A 246 -12.67 14.00 -26.69
N LEU A 247 -13.58 14.14 -25.73
CA LEU A 247 -14.26 13.01 -25.11
C LEU A 247 -15.53 12.65 -25.87
N ALA A 248 -15.84 11.35 -25.94
CA ALA A 248 -17.04 10.85 -26.62
C ALA A 248 -18.34 11.16 -25.85
N SER A 249 -18.25 11.24 -24.52
CA SER A 249 -19.34 11.61 -23.62
C SER A 249 -19.02 12.89 -22.86
N ARG A 250 -20.02 13.47 -22.20
CA ARG A 250 -19.83 14.53 -21.22
C ARG A 250 -19.65 13.93 -19.84
N TYR A 251 -18.74 14.51 -19.06
CA TYR A 251 -18.43 14.04 -17.71
C TYR A 251 -18.68 15.16 -16.70
N ALA A 252 -19.37 14.86 -15.61
CA ALA A 252 -19.44 15.76 -14.47
C ALA A 252 -18.26 15.50 -13.54
N LEU A 253 -17.60 16.56 -13.08
CA LEU A 253 -16.52 16.44 -12.10
C LEU A 253 -17.13 16.39 -10.69
N GLN A 254 -17.00 15.25 -10.01
CA GLN A 254 -17.46 15.09 -8.64
C GLN A 254 -16.31 14.57 -7.79
N LYS A 255 -15.88 15.39 -6.81
CA LYS A 255 -14.78 15.06 -5.88
C LYS A 255 -13.48 14.60 -6.59
N GLY A 256 -13.16 15.18 -7.75
CA GLY A 256 -11.95 14.84 -8.53
C GLY A 256 -12.12 13.67 -9.52
N MET A 257 -13.30 13.05 -9.58
CA MET A 257 -13.60 11.97 -10.52
C MET A 257 -14.55 12.43 -11.64
N LEU A 258 -14.31 11.92 -12.84
CA LEU A 258 -15.15 12.11 -14.02
C LEU A 258 -16.28 11.07 -14.03
N ILE A 259 -17.50 11.53 -13.84
CA ILE A 259 -18.70 10.70 -13.92
C ILE A 259 -19.38 10.93 -15.26
N ASP A 260 -19.54 9.87 -16.05
CA ASP A 260 -20.21 9.93 -17.35
C ASP A 260 -21.69 10.32 -17.18
N VAL A 261 -22.06 11.49 -17.67
CA VAL A 261 -23.44 12.01 -17.66
C VAL A 261 -24.08 11.95 -19.06
N GLY A 262 -23.44 11.25 -20.00
CA GLY A 262 -23.92 11.06 -21.36
C GLY A 262 -24.11 12.38 -22.10
N THR A 263 -25.36 12.67 -22.50
CA THR A 263 -25.74 13.90 -23.21
C THR A 263 -26.39 14.94 -22.31
N ALA A 264 -26.52 14.68 -21.01
CA ALA A 264 -27.14 15.61 -20.08
C ALA A 264 -26.38 16.94 -20.04
N LEU A 265 -27.13 18.04 -20.03
CA LEU A 265 -26.60 19.40 -19.86
C LEU A 265 -26.41 19.66 -18.36
N VAL A 266 -25.24 19.26 -17.85
CA VAL A 266 -24.80 19.58 -16.49
C VAL A 266 -23.86 20.79 -16.55
N PRO A 267 -23.98 21.78 -15.65
CA PRO A 267 -23.00 22.85 -15.52
C PRO A 267 -21.59 22.29 -15.31
N ASP A 268 -20.57 22.92 -15.91
CA ASP A 268 -19.16 22.54 -15.77
C ASP A 268 -18.81 21.10 -16.22
N ALA A 269 -19.60 20.54 -17.14
CA ALA A 269 -19.29 19.24 -17.72
C ALA A 269 -18.00 19.27 -18.56
N VAL A 270 -17.08 18.36 -18.24
CA VAL A 270 -15.85 18.11 -18.97
C VAL A 270 -16.17 17.34 -20.25
N SER A 271 -15.85 17.93 -21.40
CA SER A 271 -16.01 17.31 -22.73
C SER A 271 -14.70 17.22 -23.50
N GLU A 272 -13.64 17.78 -22.96
CA GLU A 272 -12.29 17.70 -23.51
C GLU A 272 -11.26 17.74 -22.37
N ILE A 273 -10.10 17.12 -22.59
CA ILE A 273 -8.96 17.13 -21.69
C ILE A 273 -7.80 17.82 -22.40
N SER A 274 -7.22 18.85 -21.77
CA SER A 274 -6.11 19.62 -22.33
C SER A 274 -4.80 19.28 -21.62
N VAL A 275 -3.69 19.33 -22.36
CA VAL A 275 -2.34 19.02 -21.82
C VAL A 275 -1.81 20.13 -20.90
N ASN A 276 -2.38 21.33 -20.94
CA ASN A 276 -2.05 22.47 -20.07
C ASN A 276 -0.54 22.84 -20.09
N GLY A 277 0.13 22.64 -21.23
CA GLY A 277 1.54 22.99 -21.39
C GLY A 277 2.51 22.11 -20.61
N LYS A 278 2.09 20.92 -20.17
CA LYS A 278 2.96 19.92 -19.53
C LYS A 278 3.92 19.27 -20.53
N TYR A 279 4.99 18.69 -20.02
CA TYR A 279 5.89 17.82 -20.77
C TYR A 279 5.30 16.41 -20.82
N LEU A 280 5.16 15.86 -22.02
CA LEU A 280 4.74 14.47 -22.21
C LEU A 280 5.99 13.64 -22.50
N VAL A 281 6.29 12.69 -21.63
CA VAL A 281 7.47 11.84 -21.75
C VAL A 281 7.03 10.41 -21.96
N PHE A 282 7.62 9.72 -22.92
CA PHE A 282 7.38 8.30 -23.17
C PHE A 282 8.63 7.51 -22.83
N LEU A 283 8.50 6.44 -22.05
CA LEU A 283 9.60 5.56 -21.71
C LEU A 283 9.38 4.17 -22.31
N THR A 284 10.37 3.69 -23.07
CA THR A 284 10.30 2.36 -23.70
C THR A 284 11.67 1.68 -23.78
N SER A 285 11.67 0.34 -23.84
CA SER A 285 12.84 -0.46 -24.19
C SER A 285 12.89 -0.84 -25.68
N GLN A 286 11.85 -0.52 -26.43
CA GLN A 286 11.74 -0.82 -27.85
C GLN A 286 12.47 0.20 -28.73
N LYS A 287 12.64 -0.16 -30.01
CA LYS A 287 13.17 0.73 -31.04
C LYS A 287 12.11 1.74 -31.46
N ASP A 288 12.54 2.88 -32.00
CA ASP A 288 11.67 3.96 -32.49
C ASP A 288 10.59 3.48 -33.48
N SER A 289 10.86 2.42 -34.25
CA SER A 289 9.87 1.82 -35.16
C SER A 289 8.61 1.33 -34.45
N ALA A 290 8.71 0.90 -33.18
CA ALA A 290 7.57 0.44 -32.40
C ALA A 290 6.54 1.55 -32.15
N PHE A 291 6.97 2.82 -32.05
CA PHE A 291 6.04 3.94 -31.97
C PHE A 291 5.29 4.16 -33.28
N THR A 292 5.94 3.92 -34.43
CA THR A 292 5.26 3.99 -35.72
C THR A 292 4.14 2.96 -35.79
N ASP A 293 4.43 1.73 -35.36
CA ASP A 293 3.48 0.62 -35.39
C ASP A 293 2.31 0.82 -34.40
N ALA A 294 2.57 1.50 -33.28
CA ALA A 294 1.60 1.70 -32.20
C ALA A 294 0.74 2.97 -32.37
N PHE A 295 1.36 4.11 -32.68
CA PHE A 295 0.71 5.42 -32.73
C PHE A 295 0.61 6.02 -34.14
N GLY A 296 1.34 5.47 -35.11
CA GLY A 296 1.36 5.98 -36.48
C GLY A 296 2.36 7.12 -36.72
N ALA A 297 2.44 7.55 -37.98
CA ALA A 297 3.42 8.55 -38.41
C ALA A 297 3.11 9.98 -37.92
N ALA A 298 1.84 10.31 -37.71
CA ALA A 298 1.42 11.63 -37.22
C ALA A 298 1.96 11.89 -35.81
N PHE A 299 1.82 10.92 -34.91
CA PHE A 299 2.42 10.96 -33.57
C PHE A 299 3.94 11.18 -33.63
N LEU A 300 4.66 10.43 -34.47
CA LEU A 300 6.11 10.60 -34.57
C LEU A 300 6.54 12.00 -35.01
N SER A 301 5.74 12.67 -35.84
CA SER A 301 6.00 14.06 -36.21
C SER A 301 5.79 15.05 -35.07
N SER A 302 5.03 14.66 -34.03
CA SER A 302 4.83 15.45 -32.81
C SER A 302 5.93 15.24 -31.77
N VAL A 303 6.71 14.16 -31.86
CA VAL A 303 7.85 13.91 -30.98
C VAL A 303 8.93 14.96 -31.23
N THR A 304 9.26 15.72 -30.20
CA THR A 304 10.24 16.80 -30.30
C THR A 304 11.67 16.28 -30.20
N ASP A 305 11.91 15.28 -29.34
CA ASP A 305 13.25 14.80 -29.03
C ASP A 305 13.26 13.30 -28.68
N PHE A 306 14.27 12.59 -29.18
CA PHE A 306 14.57 11.20 -28.82
C PHE A 306 15.84 11.16 -27.96
N CYS A 307 15.69 10.81 -26.69
CA CYS A 307 16.78 10.69 -25.73
C CYS A 307 17.07 9.21 -25.49
N ARG A 308 18.32 8.77 -25.68
CA ARG A 308 18.70 7.35 -25.58
C ARG A 308 19.71 7.12 -24.46
N THR A 309 19.38 6.26 -23.50
CA THR A 309 20.34 5.82 -22.49
C THR A 309 21.32 4.80 -23.06
N ALA A 310 22.53 4.78 -22.52
CA ALA A 310 23.57 3.82 -22.87
C ALA A 310 23.59 2.64 -21.89
N GLU A 311 24.11 1.50 -22.33
CA GLU A 311 24.48 0.43 -21.39
C GLU A 311 25.60 0.91 -20.46
N PHE A 312 25.52 0.56 -19.18
CA PHE A 312 26.57 0.92 -18.24
C PHE A 312 27.87 0.19 -18.58
N THR A 313 28.95 0.96 -18.67
CA THR A 313 30.30 0.39 -18.74
C THR A 313 30.72 -0.11 -17.36
N ARG A 314 31.72 -1.00 -17.30
CA ARG A 314 32.29 -1.44 -16.02
C ARG A 314 32.80 -0.25 -15.19
N GLU A 315 33.43 0.73 -15.83
CA GLU A 315 33.89 1.95 -15.19
C GLU A 315 32.73 2.75 -14.58
N SER A 316 31.62 2.89 -15.32
CA SER A 316 30.42 3.55 -14.80
C SER A 316 29.85 2.82 -13.58
N LEU A 317 29.77 1.48 -13.62
CA LEU A 317 29.30 0.67 -12.48
C LEU A 317 30.21 0.78 -11.26
N LEU A 318 31.54 0.84 -11.45
CA LEU A 318 32.49 1.07 -10.36
C LEU A 318 32.25 2.42 -9.70
N ARG A 319 32.13 3.49 -10.50
CA ARG A 319 31.85 4.84 -10.00
C ARG A 319 30.49 4.93 -9.29
N ILE A 320 29.48 4.22 -9.79
CA ILE A 320 28.18 4.08 -9.12
C ILE A 320 28.34 3.38 -7.77
N GLY A 321 29.12 2.30 -7.71
CA GLY A 321 29.43 1.59 -6.47
C GLY A 321 30.15 2.47 -5.45
N GLU A 322 31.15 3.23 -5.89
CA GLU A 322 31.87 4.22 -5.06
C GLU A 322 30.94 5.28 -4.50
N ALA A 323 30.08 5.86 -5.35
CA ALA A 323 29.11 6.87 -4.91
C ALA A 323 28.11 6.29 -3.91
N ALA A 324 27.64 5.05 -4.12
CA ALA A 324 26.73 4.37 -3.21
C ALA A 324 27.37 4.05 -1.85
N LEU A 325 28.63 3.59 -1.84
CA LEU A 325 29.39 3.36 -0.61
C LEU A 325 29.73 4.67 0.12
N GLY A 326 30.00 5.74 -0.62
CA GLY A 326 30.17 7.09 -0.07
C GLY A 326 28.91 7.58 0.63
N ALA A 327 27.76 7.49 -0.04
CA ALA A 327 26.46 7.85 0.54
C ALA A 327 26.11 6.98 1.77
N LEU A 328 26.44 5.69 1.73
CA LEU A 328 26.31 4.80 2.88
C LEU A 328 27.18 5.28 4.05
N ASN A 329 28.44 5.64 3.82
CA ASN A 329 29.35 6.13 4.84
C ASN A 329 28.86 7.45 5.48
N ASP A 330 28.36 8.38 4.66
CA ASP A 330 27.77 9.62 5.16
C ASP A 330 26.55 9.34 6.03
N ARG A 331 25.68 8.42 5.60
CA ARG A 331 24.49 8.02 6.34
C ARG A 331 24.83 7.29 7.65
N THR A 332 25.79 6.36 7.65
CA THR A 332 26.23 5.67 8.88
C THR A 332 26.89 6.64 9.86
N LYS A 333 27.65 7.61 9.35
CA LYS A 333 28.28 8.63 10.18
C LYS A 333 27.22 9.52 10.85
N ALA A 334 26.24 9.98 10.08
CA ALA A 334 25.18 10.87 10.57
C ALA A 334 24.18 10.18 11.52
N LYS A 335 23.88 8.88 11.31
CA LYS A 335 22.81 8.17 12.05
C LYS A 335 23.33 7.22 13.13
N LEU A 336 24.49 6.62 12.93
CA LEU A 336 25.03 5.55 13.80
C LEU A 336 26.32 5.95 14.53
N ASN A 337 26.89 7.12 14.21
CA ASN A 337 28.23 7.52 14.63
C ASN A 337 29.30 6.50 14.20
N TYR A 338 29.12 5.84 13.05
CA TYR A 338 30.12 4.96 12.45
C TYR A 338 30.63 5.54 11.14
N ALA A 339 31.94 5.68 11.02
CA ALA A 339 32.62 6.07 9.81
C ALA A 339 33.52 4.94 9.32
N PHE A 340 33.62 4.74 8.02
CA PHE A 340 34.52 3.75 7.45
C PHE A 340 35.25 4.29 6.22
N THR A 341 36.37 3.67 5.88
CA THR A 341 37.07 3.86 4.61
C THR A 341 36.90 2.59 3.77
N PHE A 342 36.85 2.71 2.44
CA PHE A 342 36.67 1.58 1.54
C PHE A 342 37.61 1.68 0.34
N GLY A 343 38.03 0.53 -0.17
CA GLY A 343 38.88 0.42 -1.36
C GLY A 343 38.07 0.14 -2.63
N GLU A 344 38.80 0.07 -3.75
CA GLU A 344 38.24 -0.28 -5.06
C GLU A 344 37.64 -1.70 -5.07
N ASP A 345 38.13 -2.61 -4.21
CA ASP A 345 37.63 -3.96 -4.04
C ASP A 345 36.16 -3.98 -3.58
N ALA A 346 35.79 -3.14 -2.62
CA ALA A 346 34.42 -3.02 -2.14
C ALA A 346 33.48 -2.46 -3.22
N SER A 347 33.92 -1.43 -3.96
CA SER A 347 33.19 -0.85 -5.09
C SER A 347 33.04 -1.83 -6.24
N ALA A 348 34.08 -2.62 -6.53
CA ALA A 348 34.07 -3.67 -7.55
C ALA A 348 33.07 -4.79 -7.21
N LEU A 349 33.02 -5.23 -5.95
CA LEU A 349 32.04 -6.21 -5.52
C LEU A 349 30.61 -5.67 -5.65
N LEU A 350 30.38 -4.40 -5.32
CA LEU A 350 29.09 -3.75 -5.53
C LEU A 350 28.72 -3.74 -7.02
N ALA A 351 29.66 -3.34 -7.88
CA ALA A 351 29.47 -3.31 -9.33
C ALA A 351 29.18 -4.71 -9.92
N ASP A 352 29.71 -5.78 -9.33
CA ASP A 352 29.42 -7.17 -9.70
C ASP A 352 27.99 -7.60 -9.35
N LYS A 353 27.30 -6.90 -8.44
CA LYS A 353 25.89 -7.18 -8.12
C LYS A 353 24.91 -6.60 -9.12
N PHE A 354 25.37 -5.74 -10.04
CA PHE A 354 24.52 -5.17 -11.07
C PHE A 354 23.82 -6.28 -11.88
N SER A 355 22.50 -6.19 -11.95
CA SER A 355 21.67 -7.05 -12.79
C SER A 355 20.95 -6.19 -13.84
N ARG A 356 20.76 -6.70 -15.06
CA ARG A 356 19.97 -5.97 -16.08
C ARG A 356 18.49 -5.86 -15.71
N ARG A 357 17.97 -6.84 -14.97
CA ARG A 357 16.57 -6.90 -14.54
C ARG A 357 16.27 -5.81 -13.51
N ASP A 358 17.13 -5.67 -12.52
CA ASP A 358 16.95 -4.76 -11.38
C ASP A 358 17.70 -3.43 -11.56
N GLY A 359 18.62 -3.35 -12.52
CA GLY A 359 19.49 -2.20 -12.70
C GLY A 359 20.36 -1.93 -11.47
N VAL A 360 20.59 -0.65 -11.19
CA VAL A 360 21.39 -0.17 -10.05
C VAL A 360 20.71 -0.45 -8.71
N GLU A 361 19.41 -0.75 -8.69
CA GLU A 361 18.67 -1.08 -7.46
C GLU A 361 19.25 -2.32 -6.77
N SER A 362 19.78 -3.27 -7.54
CA SER A 362 20.52 -4.42 -7.01
C SER A 362 21.69 -4.01 -6.09
N MET A 363 22.40 -2.93 -6.43
CA MET A 363 23.48 -2.36 -5.64
C MET A 363 22.94 -1.61 -4.41
N ALA A 364 21.86 -0.85 -4.59
CA ALA A 364 21.19 -0.12 -3.51
C ALA A 364 20.71 -1.07 -2.40
N ARG A 365 20.10 -2.21 -2.75
CA ARG A 365 19.69 -3.26 -1.81
C ARG A 365 20.84 -3.76 -0.94
N LEU A 366 22.04 -3.96 -1.52
CA LEU A 366 23.22 -4.37 -0.76
C LEU A 366 23.67 -3.27 0.21
N THR A 367 23.66 -2.00 -0.21
CA THR A 367 24.02 -0.87 0.68
C THR A 367 23.02 -0.66 1.81
N GLU A 368 21.71 -0.79 1.55
CA GLU A 368 20.70 -0.69 2.60
C GLU A 368 20.88 -1.80 3.63
N ARG A 369 21.24 -3.00 3.18
CA ARG A 369 21.55 -4.11 4.08
C ARG A 369 22.80 -3.86 4.91
N CYS A 370 23.85 -3.28 4.33
CA CYS A 370 25.01 -2.85 5.08
C CYS A 370 24.61 -1.87 6.20
N PHE A 371 23.77 -0.88 5.88
CA PHE A 371 23.26 0.08 6.85
C PHE A 371 22.46 -0.61 7.98
N ARG A 372 21.57 -1.54 7.62
CA ARG A 372 20.79 -2.32 8.60
C ARG A 372 21.68 -3.11 9.55
N LEU A 373 22.64 -3.88 9.04
CA LEU A 373 23.55 -4.69 9.88
C LEU A 373 24.38 -3.82 10.83
N LEU A 374 24.86 -2.66 10.35
CA LEU A 374 25.57 -1.70 11.20
C LEU A 374 24.65 -1.09 12.27
N SER A 375 23.39 -0.82 11.92
CA SER A 375 22.38 -0.32 12.86
C SER A 375 22.05 -1.34 13.93
N GLU A 376 21.91 -2.61 13.57
CA GLU A 376 21.71 -3.72 14.53
C GLU A 376 22.89 -3.84 15.50
N GLU A 377 24.11 -3.76 14.98
CA GLU A 377 25.31 -3.81 15.82
C GLU A 377 25.42 -2.59 16.76
N LYS A 378 25.04 -1.40 16.30
CA LYS A 378 24.95 -0.19 17.15
C LYS A 378 23.92 -0.35 18.27
N LEU A 379 22.76 -0.93 17.99
CA LEU A 379 21.73 -1.18 18.99
C LEU A 379 22.20 -2.18 20.06
N ARG A 380 22.90 -3.24 19.66
CA ARG A 380 23.50 -4.21 20.61
C ARG A 380 24.56 -3.58 21.51
N ARG A 381 25.24 -2.54 21.02
CA ARG A 381 26.35 -1.87 21.70
C ARG A 381 25.98 -0.52 22.32
N ALA A 382 24.69 -0.18 22.37
CA ALA A 382 24.22 1.14 22.83
C ALA A 382 24.75 1.55 24.22
N GLU A 383 25.07 0.59 25.10
CA GLU A 383 25.67 0.85 26.43
C GLU A 383 27.20 1.08 26.40
N LYS A 384 27.90 0.61 25.37
CA LYS A 384 29.37 0.68 25.24
C LYS A 384 29.83 1.80 24.33
N ASP A 385 29.08 2.06 23.26
CA ASP A 385 29.43 3.07 22.28
C ASP A 385 28.82 4.40 22.68
N GLY A 386 29.58 5.21 23.42
CA GLY A 386 29.21 6.60 23.72
C GLY A 386 29.01 7.48 22.48
N GLU A 387 28.94 8.80 22.66
CA GLU A 387 28.67 9.75 21.55
C GLU A 387 29.80 9.88 20.51
N LYS A 388 30.94 9.21 20.70
CA LYS A 388 32.11 9.34 19.81
C LYS A 388 31.95 8.52 18.54
N THR A 389 32.34 9.11 17.42
CA THR A 389 32.37 8.41 16.13
C THR A 389 33.42 7.30 16.13
N VAL A 390 33.01 6.06 15.85
CA VAL A 390 33.91 4.91 15.70
C VAL A 390 34.32 4.81 14.24
N SER A 391 35.63 4.75 13.99
CA SER A 391 36.19 4.65 12.62
C SER A 391 36.65 3.23 12.32
N GLY A 392 36.37 2.75 11.10
CA GLY A 392 36.75 1.42 10.63
C GLY A 392 37.10 1.36 9.14
N THR A 393 37.19 0.14 8.62
CA THR A 393 37.46 -0.14 7.20
C THR A 393 36.41 -1.11 6.66
N LEU A 394 36.00 -0.91 5.41
CA LEU A 394 35.20 -1.83 4.62
C LEU A 394 36.11 -2.44 3.55
N GLY A 395 36.24 -3.75 3.56
CA GLY A 395 36.97 -4.50 2.53
C GLY A 395 36.20 -5.74 2.10
N VAL A 396 36.77 -6.49 1.16
CA VAL A 396 36.21 -7.78 0.71
C VAL A 396 36.99 -8.94 1.32
N LYS A 397 36.30 -9.87 1.96
CA LYS A 397 36.86 -11.12 2.47
C LYS A 397 36.00 -12.29 2.02
N ASP A 398 36.58 -13.33 1.43
CA ASP A 398 35.87 -14.51 0.92
C ASP A 398 34.70 -14.18 -0.03
N GLY A 399 34.84 -13.09 -0.80
CA GLY A 399 33.82 -12.64 -1.76
C GLY A 399 32.62 -11.90 -1.14
N VAL A 400 32.69 -11.53 0.14
CA VAL A 400 31.65 -10.77 0.84
C VAL A 400 32.22 -9.47 1.44
N LEU A 401 31.38 -8.44 1.58
CA LEU A 401 31.78 -7.19 2.23
C LEU A 401 31.97 -7.43 3.73
N MET A 402 33.03 -6.89 4.30
CA MET A 402 33.32 -7.00 5.73
C MET A 402 33.72 -5.62 6.28
N PHE A 403 32.93 -5.11 7.21
CA PHE A 403 33.29 -3.97 8.04
C PHE A 403 34.17 -4.42 9.19
N THR A 404 35.27 -3.74 9.42
CA THR A 404 36.20 -3.98 10.52
C THR A 404 36.38 -2.68 11.30
N PHE A 405 35.96 -2.70 12.56
CA PHE A 405 36.12 -1.64 13.55
C PHE A 405 37.05 -2.13 14.67
N PRO A 406 37.59 -1.25 15.54
CA PRO A 406 38.55 -1.64 16.58
C PRO A 406 38.07 -2.78 17.50
N ASP A 407 36.79 -2.75 17.88
CA ASP A 407 36.21 -3.68 18.85
C ASP A 407 35.28 -4.73 18.23
N PHE A 408 35.07 -4.70 16.92
CA PHE A 408 34.13 -5.60 16.23
C PHE A 408 34.29 -5.63 14.72
N ALA A 409 33.72 -6.65 14.11
CA ALA A 409 33.56 -6.73 12.68
C ALA A 409 32.14 -7.14 12.33
N VAL A 410 31.65 -6.65 11.19
CA VAL A 410 30.34 -6.98 10.63
C VAL A 410 30.56 -7.52 9.23
N THR A 411 30.31 -8.81 9.05
CA THR A 411 30.33 -9.44 7.73
C THR A 411 28.96 -9.29 7.08
N VAL A 412 28.93 -8.70 5.88
CA VAL A 412 27.77 -8.62 5.02
C VAL A 412 27.76 -9.86 4.13
N GLU A 413 27.53 -11.01 4.74
CA GLU A 413 27.25 -12.23 3.98
C GLU A 413 26.02 -11.97 3.10
N GLU A 414 25.87 -12.57 1.91
CA GLU A 414 24.55 -12.57 1.26
C GLU A 414 23.51 -13.11 2.25
N GLU A 415 22.25 -12.65 2.15
CA GLU A 415 21.17 -13.38 2.78
C GLU A 415 21.12 -14.66 1.96
N LYS A 416 21.96 -15.61 2.34
CA LYS A 416 21.62 -17.00 2.18
C LYS A 416 20.29 -17.04 2.90
N LYS A 417 19.20 -17.00 2.13
CA LYS A 417 17.95 -17.61 2.59
C LYS A 417 18.40 -18.87 3.29
N GLN A 418 18.17 -18.91 4.61
CA GLN A 418 18.83 -19.89 5.48
C GLN A 418 18.80 -21.22 4.75
N ALA A 419 19.99 -21.83 4.55
CA ALA A 419 20.05 -23.11 3.87
C ALA A 419 19.01 -24.00 4.54
N ALA A 420 18.10 -24.58 3.75
CA ALA A 420 16.94 -25.30 4.25
C ALA A 420 17.36 -26.18 5.43
N ASP A 421 16.76 -25.99 6.60
CA ASP A 421 16.99 -26.85 7.76
C ASP A 421 16.02 -28.03 7.64
N PRO A 422 16.50 -29.20 7.17
CA PRO A 422 15.60 -30.31 6.86
C PRO A 422 14.97 -30.88 8.12
N ARG A 423 15.61 -30.71 9.30
CA ARG A 423 15.05 -31.16 10.57
C ARG A 423 13.92 -30.25 11.01
N ALA A 424 14.13 -28.93 10.98
CA ALA A 424 13.07 -27.97 11.29
C ALA A 424 11.90 -28.07 10.31
N ALA A 425 12.16 -28.33 9.03
CA ALA A 425 11.11 -28.55 8.03
C ALA A 425 10.30 -29.81 8.34
N GLU A 426 10.96 -30.93 8.67
CA GLU A 426 10.28 -32.18 9.03
C GLU A 426 9.49 -32.06 10.34
N GLU A 427 9.99 -31.33 11.33
CA GLU A 427 9.26 -31.04 12.57
C GLU A 427 7.97 -30.24 12.30
N VAL A 428 8.05 -29.16 11.51
CA VAL A 428 6.88 -28.35 11.14
C VAL A 428 5.91 -29.16 10.27
N LYS A 429 6.43 -30.04 9.41
CA LYS A 429 5.61 -30.96 8.60
C LYS A 429 4.88 -31.98 9.46
N SER A 430 5.53 -32.51 10.51
CA SER A 430 4.88 -33.36 11.50
C SER A 430 3.77 -32.61 12.23
N GLU A 431 4.02 -31.37 12.66
CA GLU A 431 3.03 -30.51 13.31
C GLU A 431 1.84 -30.20 12.36
N LEU A 432 2.11 -29.99 11.08
CA LEU A 432 1.08 -29.82 10.05
C LEU A 432 0.25 -31.11 9.86
N ASN A 433 0.88 -32.28 9.94
CA ASN A 433 0.18 -33.56 9.84
C ASN A 433 -0.73 -33.83 11.04
N GLU A 434 -0.34 -33.37 12.24
CA GLU A 434 -1.14 -33.49 13.47
C GLU A 434 -2.41 -32.62 13.47
N ILE A 435 -2.50 -31.60 12.62
CA ILE A 435 -3.73 -30.82 12.48
C ILE A 435 -4.82 -31.72 11.91
N ILE A 436 -5.96 -31.77 12.58
CA ILE A 436 -7.12 -32.54 12.15
C ILE A 436 -7.75 -31.86 10.93
N GLY A 437 -8.16 -32.64 9.94
CA GLY A 437 -8.75 -32.13 8.69
C GLY A 437 -7.76 -31.40 7.76
N LEU A 438 -8.30 -30.55 6.88
CA LEU A 438 -7.57 -29.63 5.99
C LEU A 438 -6.60 -30.29 4.99
N SER A 439 -6.94 -31.46 4.44
CA SER A 439 -6.09 -32.18 3.48
C SER A 439 -5.69 -31.32 2.27
N GLU A 440 -6.62 -30.55 1.70
CA GLU A 440 -6.34 -29.68 0.55
C GLU A 440 -5.29 -28.61 0.87
N VAL A 441 -5.33 -28.05 2.08
CA VAL A 441 -4.35 -27.08 2.57
C VAL A 441 -2.97 -27.72 2.68
N LYS A 442 -2.91 -28.93 3.25
CA LYS A 442 -1.65 -29.67 3.42
C LYS A 442 -1.03 -30.01 2.07
N ASP A 443 -1.84 -30.53 1.14
CA ASP A 443 -1.40 -30.87 -0.22
C ASP A 443 -0.85 -29.64 -0.95
N TYR A 444 -1.52 -28.50 -0.81
CA TYR A 444 -1.04 -27.24 -1.39
C TYR A 444 0.31 -26.80 -0.79
N VAL A 445 0.46 -26.80 0.54
CA VAL A 445 1.72 -26.43 1.22
C VAL A 445 2.87 -27.35 0.81
N LEU A 446 2.61 -28.65 0.69
CA LEU A 446 3.60 -29.63 0.21
C LEU A 446 3.95 -29.44 -1.27
N SER A 447 2.98 -29.03 -2.11
CA SER A 447 3.24 -28.74 -3.52
C SER A 447 4.16 -27.51 -3.71
N LEU A 448 4.08 -26.53 -2.81
CA LEU A 448 4.96 -25.35 -2.82
C LEU A 448 6.42 -25.73 -2.58
N GLU A 449 6.67 -26.65 -1.65
CA GLU A 449 8.01 -27.20 -1.42
C GLU A 449 8.56 -27.85 -2.69
N GLN A 450 7.77 -28.70 -3.35
CA GLN A 450 8.20 -29.41 -4.56
C GLN A 450 8.54 -28.44 -5.69
N ASN A 451 7.71 -27.40 -5.88
CA ASN A 451 7.98 -26.36 -6.86
C ASN A 451 9.28 -25.62 -6.53
N TYR A 452 9.45 -25.20 -5.28
CA TYR A 452 10.63 -24.47 -4.82
C TYR A 452 11.93 -25.23 -5.07
N ILE A 453 11.97 -26.53 -4.74
CA ILE A 453 13.14 -27.39 -4.96
C ILE A 453 13.51 -27.42 -6.45
N ILE A 454 12.53 -27.57 -7.34
CA ILE A 454 12.76 -27.59 -8.79
C ILE A 454 13.24 -26.23 -9.31
N GLN A 455 12.68 -25.11 -8.82
CA GLN A 455 13.13 -23.78 -9.22
C GLN A 455 14.58 -23.53 -8.79
N ARG A 456 14.96 -23.92 -7.57
CA ARG A 456 16.37 -23.84 -7.13
C ARG A 456 17.32 -24.66 -7.95
N LEU A 457 16.89 -25.86 -8.36
CA LEU A 457 17.69 -26.69 -9.26
C LEU A 457 17.87 -26.06 -10.64
N ARG A 458 16.85 -25.34 -11.13
CA ARG A 458 16.92 -24.58 -12.40
C ARG A 458 17.87 -23.40 -12.27
N GLU A 459 17.79 -22.61 -11.20
CA GLU A 459 18.72 -21.50 -10.91
C GLU A 459 20.16 -21.96 -10.83
N ALA A 460 20.43 -23.04 -10.08
CA ALA A 460 21.77 -23.61 -9.93
C ALA A 460 22.37 -24.09 -11.27
N ARG A 461 21.53 -24.34 -12.29
CA ARG A 461 21.92 -24.73 -13.64
C ARG A 461 21.89 -23.57 -14.64
N GLY A 462 21.74 -22.33 -14.17
CA GLY A 462 21.68 -21.13 -15.01
C GLY A 462 20.45 -21.05 -15.91
N MET A 463 19.39 -21.81 -15.61
CA MET A 463 18.13 -21.76 -16.33
C MET A 463 17.24 -20.66 -15.74
N LYS A 464 16.33 -20.10 -16.56
CA LYS A 464 15.28 -19.22 -16.02
C LYS A 464 14.44 -19.99 -15.00
N ALA A 465 14.44 -19.51 -13.77
CA ALA A 465 13.49 -19.91 -12.75
C ALA A 465 12.44 -18.82 -12.65
N ASP A 466 11.18 -19.21 -12.73
CA ASP A 466 10.07 -18.33 -12.39
C ASP A 466 9.73 -18.58 -10.93
N VAL A 467 9.78 -17.53 -10.11
CA VAL A 467 9.29 -17.61 -8.73
C VAL A 467 7.76 -17.60 -8.82
N PRO A 468 7.06 -18.71 -8.51
CA PRO A 468 5.60 -18.71 -8.52
C PRO A 468 5.09 -17.65 -7.54
N THR A 469 3.93 -17.08 -7.82
CA THR A 469 3.23 -16.26 -6.83
C THR A 469 2.87 -17.14 -5.64
N MET A 470 3.37 -16.75 -4.46
CA MET A 470 3.15 -17.48 -3.19
C MET A 470 2.07 -16.83 -2.31
N HIS A 471 1.46 -15.74 -2.77
CA HIS A 471 0.35 -15.09 -2.05
C HIS A 471 -0.90 -15.97 -2.08
N MET A 472 -1.67 -15.94 -1.00
CA MET A 472 -2.79 -16.86 -0.77
C MET A 472 -4.01 -16.12 -0.24
N ILE A 473 -5.19 -16.68 -0.51
CA ILE A 473 -6.45 -16.27 0.11
C ILE A 473 -7.00 -17.45 0.90
N PHE A 474 -7.25 -17.26 2.19
CA PHE A 474 -7.85 -18.24 3.08
C PHE A 474 -9.32 -17.88 3.30
N THR A 475 -10.24 -18.66 2.73
CA THR A 475 -11.68 -18.48 2.92
C THR A 475 -12.24 -19.49 3.91
N GLY A 476 -13.24 -19.10 4.71
CA GLY A 476 -13.99 -20.04 5.55
C GLY A 476 -14.53 -19.41 6.84
N ASN A 477 -15.33 -20.16 7.59
CA ASN A 477 -15.96 -19.69 8.83
C ASN A 477 -14.96 -19.45 9.97
N PRO A 478 -15.33 -18.78 11.07
CA PRO A 478 -14.43 -18.53 12.19
C PRO A 478 -14.10 -19.85 12.88
N GLY A 479 -12.86 -19.99 13.35
CA GLY A 479 -12.43 -21.19 14.07
C GLY A 479 -12.09 -22.40 13.19
N THR A 480 -12.05 -22.26 11.86
CA THR A 480 -11.62 -23.34 10.94
C THR A 480 -10.10 -23.53 10.86
N GLY A 481 -9.31 -22.64 11.49
CA GLY A 481 -7.86 -22.81 11.62
C GLY A 481 -6.98 -21.94 10.70
N LYS A 482 -7.56 -20.97 9.98
CA LYS A 482 -6.85 -20.03 9.07
C LYS A 482 -5.56 -19.44 9.66
N THR A 483 -5.65 -18.77 10.82
CA THR A 483 -4.48 -18.15 11.48
C THR A 483 -3.45 -19.18 11.95
N THR A 484 -3.90 -20.34 12.44
CA THR A 484 -3.02 -21.44 12.88
C THR A 484 -2.21 -21.98 11.71
N ILE A 485 -2.87 -22.24 10.57
CA ILE A 485 -2.20 -22.68 9.34
C ILE A 485 -1.25 -21.60 8.83
N ALA A 486 -1.65 -20.32 8.80
CA ALA A 486 -0.78 -19.25 8.32
C ALA A 486 0.55 -19.19 9.10
N ARG A 487 0.49 -19.42 10.43
CA ARG A 487 1.67 -19.49 11.29
C ARG A 487 2.57 -20.68 10.98
N LEU A 488 1.99 -21.85 10.71
CA LEU A 488 2.73 -23.04 10.31
C LEU A 488 3.36 -22.89 8.93
N VAL A 489 2.62 -22.36 7.96
CA VAL A 489 3.12 -22.07 6.61
C VAL A 489 4.30 -21.11 6.68
N SER A 490 4.23 -20.04 7.47
CA SER A 490 5.35 -19.11 7.67
C SER A 490 6.60 -19.83 8.21
N ARG A 491 6.45 -20.65 9.27
CA ARG A 491 7.54 -21.45 9.84
C ARG A 491 8.11 -22.47 8.85
N TYR A 492 7.24 -23.13 8.09
CA TYR A 492 7.63 -24.13 7.12
C TYR A 492 8.44 -23.52 5.98
N LEU A 493 7.94 -22.43 5.40
CA LEU A 493 8.62 -21.72 4.31
C LEU A 493 9.95 -21.11 4.75
N LYS A 494 10.06 -20.66 6.01
CA LYS A 494 11.36 -20.32 6.61
C LYS A 494 12.29 -21.53 6.68
N ALA A 495 11.82 -22.65 7.22
CA ALA A 495 12.64 -23.85 7.39
C ALA A 495 13.12 -24.41 6.05
N MET A 496 12.32 -24.28 4.99
CA MET A 496 12.68 -24.63 3.61
C MET A 496 13.62 -23.61 2.94
N GLY A 497 13.92 -22.49 3.61
CA GLY A 497 14.72 -21.40 3.06
C GLY A 497 14.01 -20.67 1.91
N VAL A 498 12.69 -20.69 1.85
CA VAL A 498 11.90 -19.90 0.88
C VAL A 498 11.87 -18.42 1.30
N LEU A 499 11.70 -18.18 2.59
CA LEU A 499 11.68 -16.85 3.22
C LEU A 499 13.00 -16.61 3.98
N SER A 500 13.46 -15.36 4.03
CA SER A 500 14.65 -14.98 4.82
C SER A 500 14.38 -15.02 6.34
N GLY A 501 13.13 -14.82 6.74
CA GLY A 501 12.59 -14.94 8.09
C GLY A 501 11.37 -15.86 8.15
N GLY A 502 10.64 -15.84 9.26
CA GLY A 502 9.43 -16.66 9.46
C GLY A 502 8.49 -16.06 10.50
N GLN A 503 8.54 -14.75 10.63
CA GLN A 503 7.56 -13.99 11.38
C GLN A 503 6.22 -14.03 10.65
N LEU A 504 5.15 -14.02 11.44
CA LEU A 504 3.79 -13.81 10.96
C LEU A 504 3.33 -12.50 11.57
N ILE A 505 3.15 -11.48 10.73
CA ILE A 505 2.58 -10.20 11.12
C ILE A 505 1.08 -10.27 10.83
N GLU A 506 0.29 -10.45 11.88
CA GLU A 506 -1.17 -10.50 11.82
C GLU A 506 -1.73 -9.08 12.02
N VAL A 507 -2.55 -8.64 11.08
CA VAL A 507 -3.14 -7.30 11.06
C VAL A 507 -4.60 -7.33 10.64
N THR A 508 -5.30 -6.26 10.99
CA THR A 508 -6.67 -5.99 10.60
C THR A 508 -6.74 -4.65 9.84
N ARG A 509 -7.93 -4.25 9.38
CA ARG A 509 -8.13 -2.91 8.82
C ARG A 509 -7.61 -1.79 9.71
N ALA A 510 -7.79 -1.90 11.03
CA ALA A 510 -7.43 -0.83 11.97
C ALA A 510 -5.92 -0.54 11.99
N ASP A 511 -5.10 -1.52 11.62
CA ASP A 511 -3.64 -1.42 11.58
C ASP A 511 -3.13 -0.88 10.25
N LEU A 512 -3.95 -0.95 9.20
CA LEU A 512 -3.57 -0.58 7.83
C LEU A 512 -4.11 0.78 7.42
N VAL A 513 -5.32 1.13 7.87
CA VAL A 513 -6.05 2.33 7.42
C VAL A 513 -5.89 3.47 8.43
N GLY A 514 -5.38 4.60 7.95
CA GLY A 514 -5.18 5.81 8.76
C GLY A 514 -6.49 6.54 9.10
N LYS A 515 -6.47 7.34 10.17
CA LYS A 515 -7.61 8.19 10.58
C LYS A 515 -7.75 9.47 9.74
N TYR A 516 -6.69 9.86 9.02
CA TYR A 516 -6.60 11.11 8.26
C TYR A 516 -6.12 10.84 6.84
N VAL A 517 -6.49 11.73 5.91
CA VAL A 517 -6.09 11.66 4.50
C VAL A 517 -4.56 11.65 4.38
N GLY A 518 -4.02 10.75 3.55
CA GLY A 518 -2.58 10.63 3.28
C GLY A 518 -1.78 9.88 4.36
N HIS A 519 -2.42 9.39 5.42
CA HIS A 519 -1.76 8.57 6.44
C HIS A 519 -1.81 7.07 6.15
N THR A 520 -2.73 6.63 5.28
CA THR A 520 -2.97 5.20 5.03
C THR A 520 -1.82 4.54 4.27
N ALA A 521 -1.34 5.12 3.17
CA ALA A 521 -0.22 4.54 2.43
C ALA A 521 1.06 4.41 3.27
N PRO A 522 1.52 5.45 4.02
CA PRO A 522 2.68 5.33 4.90
C PRO A 522 2.51 4.25 5.99
N LEU A 523 1.33 4.17 6.61
CA LEU A 523 1.03 3.17 7.64
C LEU A 523 1.07 1.76 7.08
N THR A 524 0.39 1.53 5.95
CA THR A 524 0.39 0.25 5.26
C THR A 524 1.80 -0.16 4.81
N GLN A 525 2.60 0.78 4.29
CA GLN A 525 4.00 0.50 3.94
C GLN A 525 4.83 0.12 5.17
N GLN A 526 4.62 0.75 6.31
CA GLN A 526 5.34 0.39 7.54
C GLN A 526 5.01 -1.03 7.99
N VAL A 527 3.74 -1.43 7.93
CA VAL A 527 3.31 -2.80 8.21
C VAL A 527 3.95 -3.78 7.23
N ILE A 528 3.93 -3.49 5.93
CA ILE A 528 4.58 -4.31 4.90
C ILE A 528 6.07 -4.48 5.20
N ARG A 529 6.78 -3.38 5.52
CA ARG A 529 8.21 -3.42 5.89
C ARG A 529 8.48 -4.31 7.08
N SER A 530 7.60 -4.31 8.09
CA SER A 530 7.73 -5.18 9.26
C SER A 530 7.53 -6.67 8.93
N ALA A 531 6.78 -6.97 7.86
CA ALA A 531 6.51 -8.32 7.39
C ALA A 531 7.54 -8.85 6.38
N LEU A 532 8.49 -8.02 5.91
CA LEU A 532 9.56 -8.44 4.99
C LEU A 532 10.40 -9.56 5.59
N GLY A 533 10.68 -10.57 4.78
CA GLY A 533 11.25 -11.83 5.19
C GLY A 533 10.25 -12.82 5.76
N GLY A 534 8.97 -12.46 5.88
CA GLY A 534 7.97 -13.30 6.54
C GLY A 534 6.63 -13.33 5.81
N VAL A 535 5.57 -13.48 6.60
CA VAL A 535 4.19 -13.50 6.11
C VAL A 535 3.41 -12.34 6.73
N LEU A 536 2.75 -11.55 5.88
CA LEU A 536 1.72 -10.59 6.25
C LEU A 536 0.35 -11.27 6.18
N PHE A 537 -0.31 -11.45 7.32
CA PHE A 537 -1.64 -12.04 7.42
C PHE A 537 -2.66 -10.96 7.71
N ILE A 538 -3.60 -10.74 6.80
CA ILE A 538 -4.65 -9.72 6.92
C ILE A 538 -5.96 -10.44 7.22
N ASP A 539 -6.41 -10.36 8.47
CA ASP A 539 -7.68 -10.94 8.89
C ASP A 539 -8.85 -10.03 8.50
N GLU A 540 -9.97 -10.66 8.15
CA GLU A 540 -11.16 -10.02 7.59
C GLU A 540 -10.82 -8.98 6.52
N ALA A 541 -9.99 -9.37 5.54
CA ALA A 541 -9.43 -8.47 4.53
C ALA A 541 -10.51 -7.74 3.71
N TYR A 542 -11.68 -8.37 3.51
CA TYR A 542 -12.84 -7.73 2.89
C TYR A 542 -13.25 -6.43 3.58
N SER A 543 -12.95 -6.26 4.87
CA SER A 543 -13.25 -5.02 5.61
C SER A 543 -12.48 -3.82 5.07
N LEU A 544 -11.36 -4.01 4.35
CA LEU A 544 -10.63 -2.95 3.65
C LEU A 544 -11.46 -2.34 2.51
N TYR A 545 -12.46 -3.06 1.99
CA TYR A 545 -13.35 -2.57 0.95
C TYR A 545 -14.78 -2.44 1.47
N ARG A 546 -15.21 -1.21 1.78
CA ARG A 546 -16.59 -0.90 2.22
C ARG A 546 -17.43 -0.20 1.15
N GLY A 547 -17.06 -0.40 -0.12
CA GLY A 547 -17.63 0.29 -1.28
C GLY A 547 -16.71 1.37 -1.85
N ALA A 548 -17.06 1.86 -3.04
CA ALA A 548 -16.22 2.79 -3.81
C ALA A 548 -15.94 4.13 -3.10
N ASP A 549 -16.79 4.53 -2.16
CA ASP A 549 -16.62 5.78 -1.39
C ASP A 549 -15.54 5.69 -0.29
N ASP A 550 -15.07 4.50 0.06
CA ASP A 550 -14.03 4.27 1.07
C ASP A 550 -12.61 4.41 0.49
N SER A 551 -12.26 5.65 0.13
CA SER A 551 -10.97 6.00 -0.48
C SER A 551 -9.75 5.55 0.33
N PHE A 552 -9.83 5.55 1.67
CA PHE A 552 -8.71 5.11 2.52
C PHE A 552 -8.49 3.60 2.46
N GLY A 553 -9.56 2.82 2.42
CA GLY A 553 -9.49 1.37 2.27
C GLY A 553 -8.85 0.96 0.93
N LEU A 554 -9.25 1.64 -0.15
CA LEU A 554 -8.66 1.45 -1.48
C LEU A 554 -7.16 1.81 -1.52
N GLU A 555 -6.77 2.91 -0.88
CA GLU A 555 -5.35 3.31 -0.77
C GLU A 555 -4.50 2.24 -0.07
N ALA A 556 -5.03 1.58 0.97
CA ALA A 556 -4.36 0.45 1.62
C ALA A 556 -4.22 -0.75 0.69
N ILE A 557 -5.28 -1.09 -0.06
CA ILE A 557 -5.28 -2.20 -1.04
C ILE A 557 -4.22 -1.96 -2.12
N ASP A 558 -4.19 -0.76 -2.70
CA ASP A 558 -3.21 -0.40 -3.75
C ASP A 558 -1.77 -0.46 -3.22
N THR A 559 -1.57 -0.04 -1.97
CA THR A 559 -0.26 -0.11 -1.30
C THR A 559 0.18 -1.55 -1.06
N ILE A 560 -0.74 -2.44 -0.65
CA ILE A 560 -0.47 -3.88 -0.50
C ILE A 560 -0.11 -4.50 -1.84
N VAL A 561 -0.90 -4.24 -2.89
CA VAL A 561 -0.67 -4.74 -4.25
C VAL A 561 0.70 -4.31 -4.77
N LYS A 562 1.10 -3.05 -4.53
CA LYS A 562 2.43 -2.56 -4.88
C LYS A 562 3.52 -3.26 -4.07
N GLY A 563 3.36 -3.39 -2.76
CA GLY A 563 4.34 -4.06 -1.90
C GLY A 563 4.55 -5.54 -2.25
N MET A 564 3.50 -6.24 -2.70
CA MET A 564 3.60 -7.61 -3.21
C MET A 564 4.47 -7.71 -4.47
N GLU A 565 4.41 -6.72 -5.36
CA GLU A 565 5.22 -6.68 -6.57
C GLU A 565 6.68 -6.32 -6.25
N ASP A 566 6.88 -5.27 -5.45
CA ASP A 566 8.21 -4.75 -5.09
C ASP A 566 9.02 -5.77 -4.26
N HIS A 567 8.35 -6.64 -3.50
CA HIS A 567 8.97 -7.59 -2.56
C HIS A 567 8.60 -9.06 -2.80
N ARG A 568 8.32 -9.44 -4.05
CA ARG A 568 7.85 -10.79 -4.43
C ARG A 568 8.72 -11.97 -3.96
N GLU A 569 10.03 -11.75 -3.79
CA GLU A 569 10.98 -12.81 -3.42
C GLU A 569 11.11 -13.04 -1.91
N ASP A 570 10.56 -12.12 -1.10
CA ASP A 570 10.81 -12.05 0.35
C ASP A 570 9.58 -11.64 1.19
N LEU A 571 8.40 -11.45 0.58
CA LEU A 571 7.15 -11.18 1.27
C LEU A 571 6.05 -12.11 0.77
N ILE A 572 5.38 -12.79 1.68
CA ILE A 572 4.14 -13.52 1.40
C ILE A 572 2.97 -12.79 2.06
N VAL A 573 1.88 -12.66 1.33
CA VAL A 573 0.65 -12.01 1.82
C VAL A 573 -0.44 -13.06 1.82
N ILE A 574 -1.11 -13.22 2.97
CA ILE A 574 -2.24 -14.11 3.14
C ILE A 574 -3.44 -13.25 3.53
N LEU A 575 -4.46 -13.22 2.68
CA LEU A 575 -5.73 -12.55 2.99
C LEU A 575 -6.68 -13.59 3.58
N ALA A 576 -7.34 -13.28 4.69
CA ALA A 576 -8.30 -14.17 5.31
C ALA A 576 -9.68 -13.52 5.42
N GLY A 577 -10.73 -14.34 5.29
CA GLY A 577 -12.10 -13.88 5.47
C GLY A 577 -13.15 -14.94 5.19
N TYR A 578 -14.41 -14.52 5.21
CA TYR A 578 -15.53 -15.36 4.82
C TYR A 578 -15.60 -15.51 3.30
N THR A 579 -16.02 -16.69 2.83
CA THR A 579 -15.98 -17.03 1.41
C THR A 579 -16.71 -16.01 0.53
N LYS A 580 -17.94 -15.63 0.88
CA LYS A 580 -18.76 -14.72 0.05
C LYS A 580 -18.21 -13.29 0.05
N GLU A 581 -17.80 -12.82 1.22
CA GLU A 581 -17.26 -11.47 1.42
C GLU A 581 -15.90 -11.32 0.72
N MET A 582 -15.09 -12.38 0.68
CA MET A 582 -13.83 -12.40 -0.07
C MET A 582 -14.05 -12.43 -1.59
N GLU A 583 -15.11 -13.08 -2.09
CA GLU A 583 -15.46 -13.01 -3.51
C GLU A 583 -15.79 -11.58 -3.94
N GLU A 584 -16.57 -10.84 -3.13
CA GLU A 584 -16.87 -9.43 -3.38
C GLU A 584 -15.60 -8.58 -3.28
N PHE A 585 -14.78 -8.78 -2.25
CA PHE A 585 -13.50 -8.08 -2.09
C PHE A 585 -12.57 -8.24 -3.30
N LEU A 586 -12.52 -9.43 -3.91
CA LEU A 586 -11.72 -9.68 -5.10
C LEU A 586 -12.19 -8.92 -6.35
N THR A 587 -13.43 -8.42 -6.36
CA THR A 587 -13.94 -7.54 -7.42
C THR A 587 -13.55 -6.07 -7.24
N ALA A 588 -13.06 -5.69 -6.06
CA ALA A 588 -12.70 -4.30 -5.75
C ALA A 588 -11.52 -3.78 -6.58
N ASN A 589 -10.58 -4.66 -6.94
CA ASN A 589 -9.39 -4.30 -7.71
C ASN A 589 -8.95 -5.47 -8.59
N SER A 590 -8.83 -5.25 -9.90
CA SER A 590 -8.39 -6.26 -10.88
C SER A 590 -6.97 -6.80 -10.59
N GLY A 591 -6.14 -6.00 -9.91
CA GLY A 591 -4.82 -6.35 -9.43
C GLY A 591 -4.80 -7.41 -8.33
N LEU A 592 -5.87 -7.56 -7.53
CA LEU A 592 -5.95 -8.59 -6.50
C LEU A 592 -6.12 -9.98 -7.12
N ARG A 593 -7.06 -10.14 -8.05
CA ARG A 593 -7.38 -11.45 -8.63
C ARG A 593 -6.22 -12.07 -9.41
N SER A 594 -5.40 -11.23 -10.07
CA SER A 594 -4.20 -11.68 -10.79
C SER A 594 -3.03 -12.02 -9.86
N ARG A 595 -2.94 -11.37 -8.69
CA ARG A 595 -1.85 -11.54 -7.72
C ARG A 595 -2.15 -12.56 -6.62
N PHE A 596 -3.39 -13.02 -6.52
CA PHE A 596 -3.82 -14.09 -5.63
C PHE A 596 -4.44 -15.26 -6.41
N PRO A 597 -3.63 -16.03 -7.18
CA PRO A 597 -4.12 -17.19 -7.90
C PRO A 597 -4.50 -18.35 -6.98
N ASN A 598 -4.03 -18.36 -5.73
CA ASN A 598 -4.19 -19.46 -4.80
C ASN A 598 -5.27 -19.13 -3.76
N ILE A 599 -6.48 -19.67 -3.98
CA ILE A 599 -7.59 -19.56 -3.04
C ILE A 599 -7.73 -20.91 -2.35
N ILE A 600 -7.64 -20.91 -1.03
CA ILE A 600 -7.70 -22.09 -0.17
C ILE A 600 -8.95 -21.99 0.70
N GLU A 601 -9.87 -22.93 0.52
CA GLU A 601 -11.08 -23.03 1.32
C GLU A 601 -10.83 -23.84 2.59
N PHE A 602 -11.30 -23.31 3.73
CA PHE A 602 -11.25 -23.93 5.03
C PHE A 602 -12.68 -24.37 5.40
N PRO A 603 -13.05 -25.63 5.13
CA PRO A 603 -14.37 -26.13 5.45
C PRO A 603 -14.59 -26.15 6.97
N ASP A 604 -15.87 -26.21 7.36
CA ASP A 604 -16.24 -26.51 8.74
C ASP A 604 -15.79 -27.92 9.11
N TYR A 605 -15.36 -28.11 10.36
CA TYR A 605 -14.98 -29.43 10.85
C TYR A 605 -16.20 -30.34 10.97
N THR A 606 -16.04 -31.64 10.82
CA THR A 606 -17.11 -32.61 11.18
C THR A 606 -17.23 -32.77 12.70
N ALA A 607 -18.31 -33.38 13.19
CA ALA A 607 -18.49 -33.62 14.62
C ALA A 607 -17.37 -34.51 15.20
N GLU A 608 -16.91 -35.49 14.44
CA GLU A 608 -15.78 -36.36 14.79
C GLU A 608 -14.46 -35.56 14.86
N GLU A 609 -14.25 -34.66 13.90
CA GLU A 609 -13.08 -33.78 13.90
C GLU A 609 -13.10 -32.81 15.09
N LEU A 610 -14.26 -32.22 15.42
CA LEU A 610 -14.42 -31.38 16.61
C LEU A 610 -14.13 -32.15 17.89
N LEU A 611 -14.66 -33.37 18.05
CA LEU A 611 -14.36 -34.22 19.21
C LEU A 611 -12.85 -34.51 19.32
N ALA A 612 -12.19 -34.82 18.21
CA ALA A 612 -10.75 -35.04 18.19
C ALA A 612 -9.98 -33.76 18.57
N ILE A 613 -10.42 -32.58 18.10
CA ILE A 613 -9.84 -31.28 18.48
C ILE A 613 -10.04 -31.03 19.99
N THR A 614 -11.18 -31.43 20.56
CA THR A 614 -11.48 -31.31 22.00
C THR A 614 -10.51 -32.12 22.84
N LYS A 615 -10.29 -33.39 22.48
CA LYS A 615 -9.30 -34.26 23.15
C LYS A 615 -7.89 -33.68 23.05
N LEU A 616 -7.50 -33.19 21.87
CA LEU A 616 -6.18 -32.60 21.65
C LEU A 616 -5.98 -31.30 22.44
N THR A 617 -7.02 -30.46 22.53
CA THR A 617 -7.01 -29.19 23.27
C THR A 617 -6.92 -29.45 24.78
N ALA A 618 -7.70 -30.39 25.31
CA ALA A 618 -7.62 -30.80 26.72
C ALA A 618 -6.23 -31.35 27.05
N LYS A 619 -5.70 -32.26 26.22
CA LYS A 619 -4.37 -32.86 26.40
C LYS A 619 -3.25 -31.82 26.43
N LYS A 620 -3.29 -30.82 25.55
CA LYS A 620 -2.33 -29.70 25.53
C LYS A 620 -2.37 -28.86 26.82
N LYS A 621 -3.53 -28.80 27.50
CA LYS A 621 -3.70 -28.13 28.79
C LYS A 621 -3.41 -29.04 30.00
N GLY A 622 -2.99 -30.29 29.77
CA GLY A 622 -2.70 -31.25 30.83
C GLY A 622 -3.91 -32.04 31.34
N TYR A 623 -5.04 -31.97 30.63
CA TYR A 623 -6.28 -32.68 30.99
C TYR A 623 -6.52 -33.90 30.09
N THR A 624 -7.16 -34.91 30.65
CA THR A 624 -7.68 -36.09 29.95
C THR A 624 -9.19 -36.13 30.06
N ILE A 625 -9.86 -36.32 28.92
CA ILE A 625 -11.31 -36.45 28.86
C ILE A 625 -11.65 -37.92 29.10
N ASP A 626 -12.56 -38.17 30.05
CA ASP A 626 -13.02 -39.52 30.34
C ASP A 626 -13.80 -40.11 29.14
N GLU A 627 -13.65 -41.42 28.89
CA GLU A 627 -14.27 -42.12 27.75
C GLU A 627 -15.80 -41.99 27.75
N THR A 628 -16.42 -41.82 28.92
CA THR A 628 -17.88 -41.62 29.05
C THR A 628 -18.37 -40.31 28.43
N CYS A 629 -17.47 -39.35 28.19
CA CYS A 629 -17.80 -38.05 27.60
C CYS A 629 -17.87 -38.10 26.07
N GLU A 630 -17.32 -39.14 25.42
CA GLU A 630 -17.17 -39.17 23.97
C GLU A 630 -18.50 -39.14 23.22
N THR A 631 -19.44 -40.02 23.59
CA THR A 631 -20.75 -40.08 22.94
C THR A 631 -21.59 -38.81 23.18
N PRO A 632 -21.71 -38.28 24.42
CA PRO A 632 -22.39 -37.02 24.66
C PRO A 632 -21.80 -35.83 23.88
N LEU A 633 -20.48 -35.71 23.84
CA LEU A 633 -19.79 -34.63 23.10
C LEU A 633 -20.03 -34.74 21.60
N LEU A 634 -19.98 -35.95 21.04
CA LEU A 634 -20.24 -36.17 19.62
C LEU A 634 -21.66 -35.73 19.23
N GLN A 635 -22.67 -36.17 20.00
CA GLN A 635 -24.07 -35.79 19.78
C GLN A 635 -24.29 -34.27 19.90
N TYR A 636 -23.61 -33.63 20.85
CA TYR A 636 -23.64 -32.19 21.01
C TYR A 636 -23.10 -31.48 19.76
N TYR A 637 -21.96 -31.92 19.22
CA TYR A 637 -21.40 -31.33 17.99
C TYR A 637 -22.27 -31.58 16.76
N GLU A 638 -22.80 -32.79 16.58
CA GLU A 638 -23.74 -33.11 15.49
C GLU A 638 -24.94 -32.17 15.49
N LYS A 639 -25.54 -31.95 16.67
CA LYS A 639 -26.71 -31.07 16.82
C LYS A 639 -26.37 -29.61 16.56
N ARG A 640 -25.23 -29.13 17.08
CA ARG A 640 -24.74 -27.75 16.87
C ARG A 640 -24.47 -27.48 15.39
N GLN A 641 -23.80 -28.41 14.69
CA GLN A 641 -23.52 -28.27 13.26
C GLN A 641 -24.78 -28.31 12.40
N ALA A 642 -25.76 -29.13 12.76
CA ALA A 642 -27.04 -29.20 12.05
C ALA A 642 -27.91 -27.93 12.21
N THR A 643 -27.77 -27.22 13.33
CA THR A 643 -28.65 -26.10 13.69
C THR A 643 -28.15 -24.76 13.13
N ASP A 644 -26.85 -24.46 13.24
CA ASP A 644 -26.27 -23.22 12.69
C ASP A 644 -24.76 -23.35 12.40
N ALA A 645 -24.42 -24.02 11.29
CA ALA A 645 -23.03 -24.18 10.85
C ALA A 645 -22.27 -22.83 10.71
N ARG A 646 -22.98 -21.73 10.38
CA ARG A 646 -22.36 -20.41 10.13
C ARG A 646 -21.93 -19.70 11.42
N THR A 647 -22.63 -19.92 12.54
CA THR A 647 -22.26 -19.37 13.85
C THR A 647 -21.71 -20.41 14.84
N ALA A 648 -21.66 -21.69 14.45
CA ALA A 648 -21.21 -22.80 15.28
C ALA A 648 -19.79 -22.62 15.84
N GLY A 649 -18.96 -21.74 15.28
CA GLY A 649 -17.69 -21.32 15.88
C GLY A 649 -16.54 -22.33 15.77
N ASN A 650 -16.76 -23.54 15.26
CA ASN A 650 -15.74 -24.56 14.99
C ASN A 650 -14.73 -24.73 16.16
N GLY A 651 -13.43 -24.57 15.91
CA GLY A 651 -12.40 -24.64 16.95
C GLY A 651 -12.55 -23.59 18.06
N ARG A 652 -13.23 -22.45 17.83
CA ARG A 652 -13.58 -21.50 18.90
C ARG A 652 -14.62 -22.09 19.85
N LEU A 653 -15.62 -22.82 19.33
CA LEU A 653 -16.60 -23.54 20.15
C LEU A 653 -15.90 -24.58 21.03
N VAL A 654 -15.03 -25.40 20.43
CA VAL A 654 -14.26 -26.41 21.17
C VAL A 654 -13.42 -25.76 22.27
N ARG A 655 -12.73 -24.66 21.96
CA ARG A 655 -11.91 -23.93 22.94
C ARG A 655 -12.75 -23.44 24.12
N ASN A 656 -13.88 -22.79 23.84
CA ASN A 656 -14.78 -22.28 24.88
C ASN A 656 -15.32 -23.43 25.73
N LEU A 657 -15.78 -24.52 25.10
CA LEU A 657 -16.31 -25.68 25.78
C LEU A 657 -15.28 -26.33 26.73
N VAL A 658 -14.03 -26.46 26.30
CA VAL A 658 -12.95 -27.00 27.15
C VAL A 658 -12.60 -26.03 28.27
N GLU A 659 -12.60 -24.71 28.02
CA GLU A 659 -12.35 -23.70 29.05
C GLU A 659 -13.44 -23.71 30.13
N ASP A 660 -14.71 -23.81 29.72
CA ASP A 660 -15.85 -23.92 30.63
C ASP A 660 -15.81 -25.24 31.42
N ALA A 661 -15.47 -26.35 30.76
CA ALA A 661 -15.30 -27.64 31.43
C ALA A 661 -14.20 -27.62 32.49
N ILE A 662 -13.06 -26.98 32.22
CA ILE A 662 -11.98 -26.82 33.22
C ILE A 662 -12.45 -25.98 34.42
N LEU A 663 -13.22 -24.92 34.18
CA LEU A 663 -13.80 -24.10 35.25
C LEU A 663 -14.82 -24.89 36.09
N ASN A 664 -15.66 -25.69 35.45
CA ASN A 664 -16.64 -26.54 36.13
C ASN A 664 -15.98 -27.65 36.94
N GLN A 665 -14.94 -28.30 36.38
CA GLN A 665 -14.13 -29.27 37.10
C GLN A 665 -13.50 -28.66 38.35
N SER A 666 -12.95 -27.45 38.23
CA SER A 666 -12.39 -26.72 39.38
C SER A 666 -13.44 -26.51 40.47
N ARG A 667 -14.66 -26.10 40.11
CA ARG A 667 -15.78 -25.93 41.06
C ARG A 667 -16.16 -27.24 41.73
N ARG A 668 -16.28 -28.33 40.96
CA ARG A 668 -16.58 -29.66 41.51
C ARG A 668 -15.54 -30.10 42.53
N LEU A 669 -14.26 -30.03 42.16
CA LEU A 669 -13.16 -30.49 43.02
C LEU A 669 -13.05 -29.66 44.30
N THR A 670 -13.32 -28.35 44.23
CA THR A 670 -13.36 -27.49 45.43
C THR A 670 -14.58 -27.73 46.33
N GLY A 671 -15.62 -28.41 45.84
CA GLY A 671 -16.78 -28.80 46.64
C GLY A 671 -16.52 -29.99 47.56
N GLY A 672 -15.40 -30.70 47.39
CA GLY A 672 -14.99 -31.86 48.19
C GLY A 672 -13.76 -31.58 49.09
N ASP A 673 -13.15 -32.66 49.61
CA ASP A 673 -11.90 -32.55 50.38
C ASP A 673 -10.69 -32.45 49.42
N VAL A 674 -10.31 -31.21 49.14
CA VAL A 674 -9.20 -30.84 48.24
C VAL A 674 -7.86 -31.49 48.67
N THR A 675 -7.69 -31.82 49.95
CA THR A 675 -6.42 -32.40 50.45
C THR A 675 -6.24 -33.89 50.12
N SER A 676 -7.31 -34.54 49.67
CA SER A 676 -7.33 -35.97 49.32
C SER A 676 -7.25 -36.25 47.81
N LEU A 677 -7.23 -35.19 46.98
CA LEU A 677 -7.27 -35.31 45.52
C LEU A 677 -5.97 -35.88 44.95
N THR A 678 -6.12 -36.83 44.03
CA THR A 678 -5.03 -37.46 43.29
C THR A 678 -4.69 -36.69 42.01
N GLU A 679 -3.48 -36.88 41.47
CA GLU A 679 -3.08 -36.29 40.18
C GLU A 679 -4.02 -36.71 39.04
N ALA A 680 -4.54 -37.95 39.08
CA ALA A 680 -5.48 -38.44 38.09
C ALA A 680 -6.82 -37.70 38.14
N GLU A 681 -7.34 -37.40 39.34
CA GLU A 681 -8.58 -36.63 39.52
C GLU A 681 -8.41 -35.17 39.12
N LEU A 682 -7.24 -34.58 39.38
CA LEU A 682 -6.91 -33.22 38.96
C LEU A 682 -6.79 -33.09 37.44
N ALA A 683 -6.40 -34.16 36.75
CA ALA A 683 -6.28 -34.19 35.29
C ALA A 683 -7.56 -34.64 34.56
N ALA A 684 -8.52 -35.28 35.23
CA ALA A 684 -9.72 -35.83 34.58
C ALA A 684 -10.84 -34.78 34.40
N LEU A 685 -11.39 -34.71 33.18
CA LEU A 685 -12.65 -34.04 32.86
C LEU A 685 -13.75 -35.09 32.67
N LEU A 686 -14.83 -34.97 33.43
CA LEU A 686 -15.98 -35.89 33.41
C LEU A 686 -17.17 -35.26 32.67
N SER A 687 -18.17 -36.08 32.35
CA SER A 687 -19.34 -35.67 31.56
C SER A 687 -20.12 -34.49 32.20
N GLU A 688 -20.20 -34.47 33.53
CA GLU A 688 -20.84 -33.38 34.30
C GLU A 688 -20.10 -32.03 34.26
N ASP A 689 -18.83 -32.02 33.86
CA ASP A 689 -18.06 -30.78 33.68
C ASP A 689 -18.47 -30.07 32.39
N PHE A 690 -18.96 -30.83 31.40
CA PHE A 690 -19.43 -30.32 30.13
C PHE A 690 -20.92 -29.97 30.23
N ASP A 691 -21.26 -28.68 30.13
CA ASP A 691 -22.66 -28.25 30.10
C ASP A 691 -23.27 -28.50 28.71
N LEU A 692 -23.66 -29.76 28.46
CA LEU A 692 -24.18 -30.22 27.18
C LEU A 692 -25.70 -29.97 27.03
N SER A 693 -26.31 -29.21 27.94
CA SER A 693 -27.77 -29.03 28.03
C SER A 693 -28.35 -28.04 27.00
N GLU A 694 -27.52 -27.17 26.43
CA GLU A 694 -27.90 -26.15 25.42
C GLU A 694 -27.32 -26.41 24.00
N GLY A 695 -27.22 -27.68 23.61
CA GLY A 695 -26.93 -28.11 22.24
C GLY A 695 -28.17 -28.15 21.38
#